data_AF-A0A4Q1B1W7-F1
#
_entry.id   AF-A0A4Q1B1W7-F1
#
_cell.length_a   1.000
_cell.length_b   1.000
_cell.length_c   1.000
_cell.angle_alpha   90.00
_cell.angle_beta   90.00
_cell.angle_gamma   90.00
#
_symmetry.space_group_name_H-M   'P 1'
#
loop_
_entity.id
_entity.type
_entity.pdbx_description
1 polymer ?
#
loop_
_entity_poly.entity_id
_entity_poly.type
_entity_poly.pdbx_seq_one_letter_code
_entity_poly.pdbx_strand_id
1 'polypeptide(L)'
;MKEIISFFLFFLFSTTYLFCSETFTQKEKEYLKNNPTIKVGIEKDWPPFDFVNDNIHKGLVNDYLKIISKKTNLDIEYVTDTWTNLLQKAKDKELDLLPVIAKTEERKNFLLFTNRYLEIRDYLFSNSMTFNSLEDLKNKTIAIPKDYAYGIYIKNNYPEIKIYEVKNVLEALTAVLENKADALISNPAVVNYLTKKHNIKNIIGNFNFDYNKNSLYMATTKENTTLNNIINKVLNSISKEEKQNIYYKWVFSTSKEMNINSTLTLTEEEKEFILNKKRVTIANEFDWVPYDYNENGIAKGYIIDYIKLLSNKLGLKPVFITDKWSNLQNRAKNKEIDILPVLAKNKKREEYLNFTTKILTQELTIVTKISKNEIINLDDLANKKIGMIKKWNLTELIKKNYPLIKVIEFDSIDDILDAIKHNFIDATIQNELLARYYINQKKYESDLKTVGIIEVNGFKKDLFIGVRKDLKILQTLYNKALKSTTDAEKLILKNKWHNSSKGLILSDEEKEFIQNNVINISFTSNWRPFSYVKDNQPLGLAYDYWNLISNKVNLKTNYIFEDKFTKSLDLIKKKKRDILLLTSNTKEREEYSIFTDTIFKTPIGIATLKDENYIPNASYLEGKKVAVGKNYTAEKLLKEKYPKIIFVETKNLKEALELLSENKVYAVVDSMPALSDQIKEFAFTNIKISGSTKIVFNMKMMIRDDYTILKSIINKVLLNITEEDKKIIKNKWINLEYEENFNYSLIWKIVLGFTIILIFVIYKNRQLLQYQEELNKTKTNLENSIKNFRLLLDVNIAGIVIINENKIKYINDELTNILKINSKDDLLGNDFQALFQNYKIEDLLLKTKDNESFELELTYDSKITIPVLIKVKDIIYDNKKSYIISIIDLTDIKNKEELLLQQSKMASLGEMIGNIAHQWRQPLSTISTAASGLKIQKEFETLSDEMLISSLDTITQTTQFLSQTINDFQNYIKDDKKKVLFSINESIEKVLSILNTSFINHNIEVQKDIEELEVYSYPNELNQVLLNIFANSKDALKEQKNKDKYIFIKTYKKDDNACLEIIDNGGGIKKEIIEKVFEPYFTTKHKSQGTGLGLYMTHKIITESMMGKIQIENCKYKDFDNCTKVIISLPMK
;
A
#
# COMPACT_ATOMS: atom_id res chain seq x y z
N MET A 1 58.10 41.46 30.07
CA MET A 1 57.47 40.12 30.30
C MET A 1 55.97 40.07 29.99
N LYS A 2 55.24 41.21 29.94
CA LYS A 2 53.82 41.24 29.47
C LYS A 2 53.64 41.38 27.95
N GLU A 3 54.65 41.83 27.21
CA GLU A 3 54.54 41.99 25.74
C GLU A 3 54.97 40.76 24.92
N ILE A 4 55.81 39.88 25.48
CA ILE A 4 56.21 38.61 24.84
C ILE A 4 55.09 37.55 24.96
N ILE A 5 54.28 37.62 26.02
CA ILE A 5 53.12 36.73 26.22
C ILE A 5 51.96 37.14 25.32
N SER A 6 51.85 38.42 24.94
CA SER A 6 50.80 38.90 24.03
C SER A 6 51.08 38.55 22.56
N PHE A 7 52.34 38.34 22.17
CA PHE A 7 52.70 37.91 20.81
C PHE A 7 52.55 36.39 20.62
N PHE A 8 52.76 35.59 21.68
CA PHE A 8 52.57 34.13 21.65
C PHE A 8 51.09 33.70 21.69
N LEU A 9 50.21 34.52 22.30
CA LEU A 9 48.76 34.26 22.32
C LEU A 9 48.03 34.65 21.03
N PHE A 10 48.65 35.46 20.16
CA PHE A 10 48.08 35.83 18.86
C PHE A 10 48.44 34.81 17.76
N PHE A 11 49.54 34.06 17.90
CA PHE A 11 49.99 33.07 16.90
C PHE A 11 49.39 31.66 17.09
N LEU A 12 48.82 31.36 18.27
CA LEU A 12 48.12 30.11 18.54
C LEU A 12 46.64 30.13 18.13
N PHE A 13 46.16 31.24 17.56
CA PHE A 13 44.79 31.38 17.02
C PHE A 13 44.68 31.22 15.49
N SER A 14 45.75 30.78 14.82
CA SER A 14 45.70 30.43 13.40
C SER A 14 46.46 29.15 13.12
N THR A 15 45.76 28.18 12.50
CA THR A 15 46.26 26.91 11.92
C THR A 15 46.28 25.67 12.82
N THR A 16 45.10 25.18 13.17
CA THR A 16 44.68 23.78 12.92
C THR A 16 43.15 23.74 12.80
N TYR A 17 42.61 24.54 11.89
CA TYR A 17 41.30 24.30 11.30
C TYR A 17 41.51 23.44 10.07
N LEU A 18 41.13 22.16 10.10
CA LEU A 18 40.69 21.43 8.91
C LEU A 18 40.08 20.07 9.30
N PHE A 19 38.89 20.10 9.89
CA PHE A 19 37.83 19.14 9.55
C PHE A 19 36.51 19.90 9.50
N CYS A 20 36.03 20.06 8.26
CA CYS A 20 35.00 21.00 7.86
C CYS A 20 33.61 20.54 8.34
N SER A 21 33.01 21.24 9.30
CA SER A 21 31.56 21.40 9.34
C SER A 21 31.25 22.72 8.63
N GLU A 22 30.84 22.68 7.37
CA GLU A 22 30.48 23.90 6.63
C GLU A 22 29.38 24.66 7.39
N THR A 23 29.74 25.81 7.96
CA THR A 23 28.79 26.71 8.60
C THR A 23 27.99 27.44 7.52
N PHE A 24 26.68 27.63 7.75
CA PHE A 24 25.85 28.43 6.85
C PHE A 24 26.33 29.89 6.86
N THR A 25 26.39 30.50 5.67
CA THR A 25 26.70 31.93 5.52
C THR A 25 25.60 32.79 6.12
N GLN A 26 25.88 34.08 6.38
CA GLN A 26 24.87 35.00 6.90
C GLN A 26 23.63 35.09 5.99
N LYS A 27 23.86 35.14 4.67
CA LYS A 27 22.79 35.14 3.65
C LYS A 27 21.92 33.88 3.71
N GLU A 28 22.53 32.71 3.92
CA GLU A 28 21.81 31.44 4.06
C GLU A 28 21.02 31.37 5.38
N LYS A 29 21.58 31.87 6.48
CA LYS A 29 20.88 31.96 7.78
C LYS A 29 19.67 32.89 7.70
N GLU A 30 19.81 34.04 7.04
CA GLU A 30 18.70 34.95 6.77
C GLU A 30 17.65 34.32 5.86
N TYR A 31 18.07 33.60 4.83
CA TYR A 31 17.16 32.85 3.96
C TYR A 31 16.33 31.83 4.75
N LEU A 32 16.97 31.01 5.61
CA LEU A 32 16.30 30.03 6.46
C LEU A 32 15.33 30.67 7.46
N LYS A 33 15.67 31.86 7.97
CA LYS A 33 14.81 32.63 8.87
C LYS A 33 13.58 33.20 8.15
N ASN A 34 13.75 33.69 6.93
CA ASN A 34 12.69 34.34 6.14
C ASN A 34 11.81 33.33 5.39
N ASN A 35 12.32 32.12 5.12
CA ASN A 35 11.61 31.06 4.40
C ASN A 35 11.60 29.79 5.27
N PRO A 36 10.85 29.78 6.38
CA PRO A 36 10.85 28.67 7.31
C PRO A 36 10.21 27.40 6.73
N THR A 37 9.41 27.51 5.67
CA THR A 37 8.72 26.40 5.01
C THR A 37 9.09 26.35 3.53
N ILE A 38 9.35 25.16 3.01
CA ILE A 38 9.58 24.92 1.57
C ILE A 38 8.61 23.86 1.02
N LYS A 39 8.19 24.03 -0.23
CA LYS A 39 7.35 23.07 -0.98
C LYS A 39 8.20 22.05 -1.71
N VAL A 40 8.05 20.78 -1.38
CA VAL A 40 8.83 19.69 -1.94
C VAL A 40 7.93 18.73 -2.71
N GLY A 41 8.25 18.50 -3.99
CA GLY A 41 7.49 17.59 -4.86
C GLY A 41 7.83 16.13 -4.56
N ILE A 42 6.83 15.30 -4.25
CA ILE A 42 6.99 13.89 -3.88
C ILE A 42 6.27 13.00 -4.90
N GLU A 43 7.00 12.10 -5.55
CA GLU A 43 6.41 11.13 -6.47
C GLU A 43 5.55 10.11 -5.70
N LYS A 44 4.40 9.73 -6.25
CA LYS A 44 3.45 8.84 -5.55
C LYS A 44 3.84 7.36 -5.63
N ASP A 45 4.54 6.97 -6.68
CA ASP A 45 4.53 5.61 -7.21
C ASP A 45 5.91 5.12 -7.69
N TRP A 46 6.99 5.61 -7.08
CA TRP A 46 8.36 5.16 -7.35
C TRP A 46 9.07 4.52 -6.13
N PRO A 47 8.49 3.47 -5.52
CA PRO A 47 9.10 2.77 -4.40
C PRO A 47 10.33 1.96 -4.85
N PRO A 48 11.36 1.80 -4.02
CA PRO A 48 11.47 2.26 -2.63
C PRO A 48 12.15 3.65 -2.51
N PHE A 49 12.30 4.39 -3.60
CA PHE A 49 13.02 5.67 -3.62
C PHE A 49 12.14 6.82 -3.12
N ASP A 50 11.03 7.09 -3.80
CA ASP A 50 10.11 8.19 -3.50
C ASP A 50 8.67 7.74 -3.80
N PHE A 51 7.87 7.58 -2.74
CA PHE A 51 6.50 7.08 -2.89
C PHE A 51 5.61 7.48 -1.72
N VAL A 52 4.29 7.40 -1.95
CA VAL A 52 3.29 7.65 -0.93
C VAL A 52 2.59 6.35 -0.60
N ASN A 53 2.51 6.03 0.70
CA ASN A 53 1.72 4.90 1.18
C ASN A 53 0.91 5.36 2.39
N ASP A 54 -0.40 5.11 2.37
CA ASP A 54 -1.35 5.57 3.39
C ASP A 54 -1.34 7.10 3.58
N ASN A 55 -1.21 7.87 2.47
CA ASN A 55 -1.01 9.34 2.47
C ASN A 55 0.24 9.83 3.23
N ILE A 56 1.18 8.94 3.52
CA ILE A 56 2.45 9.27 4.17
C ILE A 56 3.58 9.09 3.15
N HIS A 57 4.39 10.13 2.98
CA HIS A 57 5.63 10.04 2.21
C HIS A 57 6.58 9.02 2.87
N LYS A 58 6.94 7.99 2.11
CA LYS A 58 7.86 6.91 2.49
C LYS A 58 8.93 6.79 1.39
N GLY A 59 10.03 6.15 1.72
CA GLY A 59 11.13 5.90 0.78
C GLY A 59 12.46 6.46 1.25
N LEU A 60 13.48 6.13 0.47
CA LEU A 60 14.86 6.55 0.66
C LEU A 60 14.95 8.09 0.75
N VAL A 61 14.23 8.78 -0.13
CA VAL A 61 14.24 10.24 -0.23
C VAL A 61 13.69 10.91 1.03
N ASN A 62 12.66 10.35 1.66
CA ASN A 62 12.13 10.83 2.94
C ASN A 62 13.19 10.87 4.05
N ASP A 63 14.08 9.89 4.10
CA ASP A 63 15.13 9.87 5.13
C ASP A 63 16.17 10.98 4.90
N TYR A 64 16.49 11.31 3.64
CA TYR A 64 17.32 12.49 3.31
C TYR A 64 16.60 13.81 3.66
N LEU A 65 15.32 13.94 3.32
CA LEU A 65 14.54 15.15 3.65
C LEU A 65 14.42 15.38 5.15
N LYS A 66 14.31 14.32 5.97
CA LYS A 66 14.37 14.44 7.44
C LYS A 66 15.72 14.96 7.94
N ILE A 67 16.82 14.53 7.34
CA ILE A 67 18.15 15.04 7.69
C ILE A 67 18.27 16.51 7.29
N ILE A 68 17.76 16.88 6.11
CA ILE A 68 17.71 18.26 5.64
C ILE A 68 16.92 19.11 6.61
N SER A 69 15.66 18.77 6.88
CA SER A 69 14.80 19.46 7.85
C SER A 69 15.46 19.58 9.22
N LYS A 70 16.08 18.51 9.73
CA LYS A 70 16.76 18.53 11.03
C LYS A 70 17.98 19.45 11.07
N LYS A 71 18.78 19.51 10.00
CA LYS A 71 20.01 20.31 9.94
C LYS A 71 19.77 21.77 9.57
N THR A 72 18.69 22.07 8.85
CA THR A 72 18.34 23.44 8.42
C THR A 72 17.23 24.07 9.26
N ASN A 73 16.49 23.27 10.03
CA ASN A 73 15.26 23.64 10.71
C ASN A 73 14.13 24.12 9.76
N LEU A 74 14.20 23.72 8.48
CA LEU A 74 13.13 23.95 7.52
C LEU A 74 11.94 23.02 7.79
N ASP A 75 10.74 23.58 7.77
CA ASP A 75 9.50 22.84 7.65
C ASP A 75 9.27 22.45 6.18
N ILE A 76 8.82 21.22 5.95
CA ILE A 76 8.68 20.67 4.60
C ILE A 76 7.20 20.41 4.32
N GLU A 77 6.66 21.17 3.36
CA GLU A 77 5.33 20.95 2.81
C GLU A 77 5.44 19.99 1.61
N TYR A 78 4.89 18.78 1.76
CA TYR A 78 4.93 17.78 0.69
C TYR A 78 3.80 18.00 -0.32
N VAL A 79 4.17 18.21 -1.59
CA VAL A 79 3.23 18.24 -2.72
C VAL A 79 3.34 16.91 -3.47
N THR A 80 2.34 16.05 -3.32
CA THR A 80 2.37 14.70 -3.91
C THR A 80 1.65 14.64 -5.26
N ASP A 81 2.29 14.16 -6.31
CA ASP A 81 1.70 14.02 -7.66
C ASP A 81 2.40 12.94 -8.49
N THR A 82 1.98 12.75 -9.75
CA THR A 82 2.74 11.95 -10.74
C THR A 82 4.01 12.69 -11.17
N TRP A 83 5.03 11.97 -11.62
CA TRP A 83 6.29 12.57 -12.09
C TRP A 83 6.09 13.70 -13.10
N THR A 84 5.26 13.49 -14.14
CA THR A 84 4.94 14.50 -15.17
C THR A 84 4.38 15.78 -14.54
N ASN A 85 3.43 15.65 -13.61
CA ASN A 85 2.81 16.80 -12.95
C ASN A 85 3.81 17.51 -12.02
N LEU A 86 4.66 16.78 -11.30
CA LEU A 86 5.69 17.38 -10.44
C LEU A 86 6.74 18.14 -11.25
N LEU A 87 7.17 17.58 -12.38
CA LEU A 87 8.11 18.24 -13.27
C LEU A 87 7.51 19.53 -13.86
N GLN A 88 6.22 19.49 -14.24
CA GLN A 88 5.50 20.67 -14.71
C GLN A 88 5.37 21.72 -13.60
N LYS A 89 4.94 21.34 -12.40
CA LYS A 89 4.87 22.25 -11.23
C LYS A 89 6.22 22.86 -10.86
N ALA A 90 7.31 22.12 -10.99
CA ALA A 90 8.65 22.67 -10.79
C ALA A 90 9.05 23.68 -11.88
N LYS A 91 8.64 23.44 -13.13
CA LYS A 91 8.83 24.37 -14.25
C LYS A 91 8.00 25.65 -14.07
N ASP A 92 6.78 25.51 -13.54
CA ASP A 92 5.86 26.61 -13.22
C ASP A 92 6.20 27.30 -11.89
N LYS A 93 7.28 26.88 -11.22
CA LYS A 93 7.79 27.42 -9.95
C LYS A 93 6.82 27.30 -8.77
N GLU A 94 5.92 26.32 -8.83
CA GLU A 94 5.04 25.96 -7.71
C GLU A 94 5.74 25.13 -6.62
N LEU A 95 6.92 24.58 -6.94
CA LEU A 95 7.76 23.77 -6.05
C LEU A 95 9.11 24.43 -5.82
N ASP A 96 9.60 24.40 -4.59
CA ASP A 96 10.93 24.89 -4.23
C ASP A 96 12.02 23.84 -4.48
N LEU A 97 11.66 22.56 -4.35
CA LEU A 97 12.58 21.43 -4.43
C LEU A 97 11.91 20.19 -5.06
N LEU A 98 12.59 19.62 -6.05
CA LEU A 98 12.43 18.22 -6.46
C LEU A 98 13.54 17.40 -5.81
N PRO A 99 13.21 16.48 -4.89
CA PRO A 99 14.20 15.81 -4.05
C PRO A 99 14.84 14.60 -4.72
N VAL A 100 14.28 14.12 -5.84
CA VAL A 100 14.90 13.05 -6.62
C VAL A 100 14.65 13.29 -8.10
N ILE A 101 15.74 13.47 -8.85
CA ILE A 101 15.65 13.78 -10.27
C ILE A 101 16.96 13.42 -10.98
N ALA A 102 16.84 12.84 -12.18
CA ALA A 102 17.97 12.64 -13.09
C ALA A 102 18.31 13.94 -13.84
N LYS A 103 19.59 14.24 -13.98
CA LYS A 103 20.07 15.45 -14.67
C LYS A 103 20.05 15.26 -16.19
N THR A 104 19.38 16.16 -16.90
CA THR A 104 19.35 16.21 -18.38
C THR A 104 19.63 17.63 -18.86
N GLU A 105 20.12 17.82 -20.09
CA GLU A 105 20.37 19.16 -20.63
C GLU A 105 19.11 20.03 -20.67
N GLU A 106 17.97 19.48 -21.08
CA GLU A 106 16.69 20.19 -21.10
C GLU A 106 16.31 20.72 -19.70
N ARG A 107 16.35 19.87 -18.68
CA ARG A 107 16.06 20.25 -17.29
C ARG A 107 17.01 21.31 -16.72
N LYS A 108 18.28 21.40 -17.17
CA LYS A 108 19.19 22.47 -16.73
C LYS A 108 18.73 23.87 -17.17
N ASN A 109 17.85 23.94 -18.18
CA ASN A 109 17.34 25.24 -18.64
C ASN A 109 16.47 25.92 -17.59
N PHE A 110 15.77 25.17 -16.74
CA PHE A 110 14.82 25.69 -15.75
C PHE A 110 15.06 25.22 -14.30
N LEU A 111 15.97 24.27 -14.06
CA LEU A 111 16.33 23.79 -12.71
C LEU A 111 17.82 23.98 -12.41
N LEU A 112 18.11 24.15 -11.12
CA LEU A 112 19.46 24.12 -10.56
C LEU A 112 19.66 22.83 -9.76
N PHE A 113 20.68 22.04 -10.11
CA PHE A 113 20.93 20.72 -9.52
C PHE A 113 21.97 20.79 -8.40
N THR A 114 21.77 19.98 -7.36
CA THR A 114 22.75 19.77 -6.29
C THR A 114 23.93 18.92 -6.78
N ASN A 115 24.86 18.64 -5.88
CA ASN A 115 25.80 17.54 -5.99
C ASN A 115 25.05 16.21 -6.08
N ARG A 116 25.64 15.25 -6.80
CA ARG A 116 25.13 13.88 -6.87
C ARG A 116 25.11 13.27 -5.47
N TYR A 117 23.97 12.72 -5.07
CA TYR A 117 23.83 12.12 -3.75
C TYR A 117 23.45 10.64 -3.79
N LEU A 118 22.93 10.15 -4.92
CA LEU A 118 22.51 8.77 -5.12
C LEU A 118 22.87 8.31 -6.54
N GLU A 119 23.30 7.07 -6.68
CA GLU A 119 23.60 6.42 -7.96
C GLU A 119 22.75 5.16 -8.06
N ILE A 120 22.06 4.99 -9.18
CA ILE A 120 21.17 3.86 -9.44
C ILE A 120 21.66 3.10 -10.69
N ARG A 121 21.14 1.89 -10.91
CA ARG A 121 21.37 1.15 -12.15
C ARG A 121 20.04 0.70 -12.68
N ASP A 122 19.75 1.05 -13.92
CA ASP A 122 18.52 0.64 -14.60
C ASP A 122 18.79 -0.62 -15.41
N TYR A 123 17.79 -1.49 -15.49
CA TYR A 123 17.86 -2.76 -16.21
C TYR A 123 16.69 -2.84 -17.19
N LEU A 124 16.90 -3.58 -18.27
CA LEU A 124 15.82 -4.04 -19.14
C LEU A 124 15.15 -5.26 -18.52
N PHE A 125 13.83 -5.20 -18.41
CA PHE A 125 13.00 -6.31 -17.96
C PHE A 125 12.02 -6.73 -19.05
N SER A 126 11.84 -8.04 -19.21
CA SER A 126 10.86 -8.64 -20.12
C SER A 126 10.14 -9.83 -19.47
N ASN A 127 9.12 -10.36 -20.12
CA ASN A 127 8.45 -11.60 -19.70
C ASN A 127 9.17 -12.89 -20.15
N SER A 128 9.88 -12.86 -21.28
CA SER A 128 10.54 -14.03 -21.86
C SER A 128 11.85 -13.76 -22.61
N MET A 129 12.12 -12.51 -22.99
CA MET A 129 13.25 -12.14 -23.85
C MET A 129 14.52 -11.85 -23.03
N THR A 130 15.65 -12.35 -23.50
CA THR A 130 16.96 -12.00 -22.93
C THR A 130 17.67 -11.01 -23.84
N PHE A 131 18.02 -9.84 -23.30
CA PHE A 131 18.86 -8.86 -23.98
C PHE A 131 20.33 -9.05 -23.62
N ASN A 132 21.22 -8.96 -24.60
CA ASN A 132 22.67 -8.97 -24.46
C ASN A 132 23.31 -7.67 -24.97
N SER A 133 22.58 -6.90 -25.76
CA SER A 133 23.01 -5.59 -26.28
C SER A 133 21.83 -4.61 -26.40
N LEU A 134 22.12 -3.32 -26.53
CA LEU A 134 21.12 -2.31 -26.90
C LEU A 134 20.61 -2.49 -28.33
N GLU A 135 21.38 -3.14 -29.19
CA GLU A 135 21.03 -3.40 -30.59
C GLU A 135 19.88 -4.43 -30.68
N ASP A 136 19.74 -5.29 -29.67
CA ASP A 136 18.63 -6.25 -29.54
C ASP A 136 17.26 -5.55 -29.37
N LEU A 137 17.25 -4.25 -29.06
CA LEU A 137 16.04 -3.43 -28.93
C LEU A 137 15.60 -2.79 -30.26
N LYS A 138 16.35 -2.99 -31.34
CA LYS A 138 16.01 -2.42 -32.65
C LYS A 138 14.62 -2.90 -33.11
N ASN A 139 13.74 -1.96 -33.45
CA ASN A 139 12.34 -2.20 -33.82
C ASN A 139 11.45 -2.80 -32.70
N LYS A 140 11.95 -2.91 -31.47
CA LYS A 140 11.19 -3.36 -30.31
C LYS A 140 10.44 -2.21 -29.65
N THR A 141 9.39 -2.55 -28.92
CA THR A 141 8.58 -1.60 -28.16
C THR A 141 8.98 -1.64 -26.69
N ILE A 142 9.41 -0.50 -26.14
CA ILE A 142 9.78 -0.37 -24.73
C ILE A 142 8.76 0.48 -24.00
N ALA A 143 8.17 -0.06 -22.93
CA ALA A 143 7.29 0.68 -22.04
C ALA A 143 8.11 1.58 -21.10
N ILE A 144 7.83 2.89 -21.15
CA ILE A 144 8.58 3.91 -20.40
C ILE A 144 7.58 4.91 -19.81
N PRO A 145 7.66 5.20 -18.50
CA PRO A 145 6.89 6.29 -17.93
C PRO A 145 7.20 7.62 -18.61
N LYS A 146 6.16 8.41 -18.88
CA LYS A 146 6.28 9.69 -19.55
C LYS A 146 7.27 10.62 -18.82
N ASP A 147 8.05 11.38 -19.58
CA ASP A 147 9.03 12.37 -19.10
C ASP A 147 10.18 11.80 -18.23
N TYR A 148 10.39 10.48 -18.20
CA TYR A 148 11.57 9.88 -17.57
C TYR A 148 12.84 10.08 -18.41
N ALA A 149 14.00 10.18 -17.76
CA ALA A 149 15.24 10.63 -18.39
C ALA A 149 15.79 9.66 -19.46
N TYR A 150 15.64 8.34 -19.25
CA TYR A 150 16.04 7.35 -20.25
C TYR A 150 15.12 7.37 -21.48
N GLY A 151 13.84 7.76 -21.35
CA GLY A 151 12.95 7.96 -22.50
C GLY A 151 13.47 9.04 -23.44
N ILE A 152 13.92 10.18 -22.89
CA ILE A 152 14.56 11.26 -23.65
C ILE A 152 15.87 10.78 -24.29
N TYR A 153 16.67 10.01 -23.54
CA TYR A 153 17.92 9.46 -24.06
C TYR A 153 17.69 8.52 -25.26
N ILE A 154 16.72 7.62 -25.19
CA ILE A 154 16.39 6.69 -26.27
C ILE A 154 15.86 7.45 -27.50
N LYS A 155 14.93 8.40 -27.32
CA LYS A 155 14.44 9.23 -28.44
C LYS A 155 15.57 9.93 -29.20
N ASN A 156 16.61 10.38 -28.49
CA ASN A 156 17.70 11.15 -29.08
C ASN A 156 18.83 10.28 -29.69
N ASN A 157 19.05 9.07 -29.17
CA ASN A 157 20.22 8.24 -29.55
C ASN A 157 19.84 6.96 -30.31
N TYR A 158 18.59 6.49 -30.18
CA TYR A 158 18.09 5.24 -30.75
C TYR A 158 16.65 5.42 -31.27
N PRO A 159 16.42 6.29 -32.28
CA PRO A 159 15.08 6.61 -32.79
C PRO A 159 14.33 5.40 -33.39
N GLU A 160 15.04 4.32 -33.71
CA GLU A 160 14.50 3.04 -34.18
C GLU A 160 13.82 2.19 -33.10
N ILE A 161 13.97 2.56 -31.82
CA ILE A 161 13.28 1.92 -30.70
C ILE A 161 11.91 2.58 -30.51
N LYS A 162 10.83 1.78 -30.55
CA LYS A 162 9.47 2.30 -30.33
C LYS A 162 9.24 2.48 -28.83
N ILE A 163 8.78 3.67 -28.43
CA ILE A 163 8.47 3.96 -27.02
C ILE A 163 6.96 3.89 -26.82
N TYR A 164 6.54 3.04 -25.87
CA TYR A 164 5.17 3.00 -25.37
C TYR A 164 5.09 3.81 -24.07
N GLU A 165 4.60 5.05 -24.16
CA GLU A 165 4.51 5.94 -23.00
C GLU A 165 3.39 5.51 -22.05
N VAL A 166 3.72 5.39 -20.77
CA VAL A 166 2.78 5.03 -19.69
C VAL A 166 2.84 6.06 -18.56
N LYS A 167 1.92 5.98 -17.59
CA LYS A 167 1.89 6.95 -16.49
C LYS A 167 2.94 6.67 -15.42
N ASN A 168 3.26 5.39 -15.19
CA ASN A 168 4.18 4.98 -14.14
C ASN A 168 4.80 3.59 -14.40
N VAL A 169 5.73 3.19 -13.52
CA VAL A 169 6.47 1.92 -13.67
C VAL A 169 5.54 0.70 -13.53
N LEU A 170 4.46 0.77 -12.75
CA LEU A 170 3.50 -0.33 -12.62
C LEU A 170 2.72 -0.55 -13.94
N GLU A 171 2.31 0.53 -14.60
CA GLU A 171 1.73 0.45 -15.94
C GLU A 171 2.75 -0.06 -16.97
N ALA A 172 4.04 0.30 -16.85
CA ALA A 172 5.09 -0.22 -17.73
C ALA A 172 5.25 -1.74 -17.57
N LEU A 173 5.23 -2.22 -16.32
CA LEU A 173 5.28 -3.63 -15.97
C LEU A 173 4.06 -4.38 -16.51
N THR A 174 2.87 -3.79 -16.37
CA THR A 174 1.62 -4.35 -16.88
C THR A 174 1.63 -4.43 -18.41
N ALA A 175 2.12 -3.40 -19.10
CA ALA A 175 2.24 -3.39 -20.55
C ALA A 175 3.14 -4.52 -21.08
N VAL A 176 4.23 -4.85 -20.37
CA VAL A 176 5.10 -5.99 -20.72
C VAL A 176 4.39 -7.33 -20.49
N LEU A 177 3.66 -7.47 -19.37
CA LEU A 177 2.90 -8.69 -19.08
C LEU A 177 1.75 -8.94 -20.06
N GLU A 178 1.10 -7.86 -20.52
CA GLU A 178 0.02 -7.89 -21.51
C GLU A 178 0.52 -7.97 -22.96
N ASN A 179 1.83 -8.09 -23.18
CA ASN A 179 2.48 -8.08 -24.51
C ASN A 179 2.18 -6.81 -25.34
N LYS A 180 1.86 -5.68 -24.69
CA LYS A 180 1.76 -4.35 -25.34
C LYS A 180 3.14 -3.73 -25.58
N ALA A 181 4.14 -4.16 -24.82
CA ALA A 181 5.56 -3.80 -25.00
C ALA A 181 6.44 -5.06 -24.86
N ASP A 182 7.56 -5.09 -25.59
CA ASP A 182 8.54 -6.18 -25.52
C ASP A 182 9.40 -6.12 -24.23
N ALA A 183 9.63 -4.90 -23.71
CA ALA A 183 10.44 -4.68 -22.52
C ALA A 183 10.02 -3.41 -21.76
N LEU A 184 10.53 -3.26 -20.54
CA LEU A 184 10.53 -2.01 -19.77
C LEU A 184 11.93 -1.70 -19.26
N ILE A 185 12.23 -0.42 -19.03
CA ILE A 185 13.46 0.01 -18.37
C ILE A 185 13.10 0.51 -16.97
N SER A 186 13.72 -0.05 -15.94
CA SER A 186 13.54 0.43 -14.57
C SER A 186 14.65 -0.03 -13.64
N ASN A 187 14.65 0.46 -12.41
CA ASN A 187 15.57 0.00 -11.40
C ASN A 187 15.10 -1.34 -10.81
N PRO A 188 16.00 -2.33 -10.58
CA PRO A 188 15.62 -3.61 -9.99
C PRO A 188 14.94 -3.53 -8.62
N ALA A 189 15.28 -2.53 -7.80
CA ALA A 189 14.63 -2.33 -6.51
C ALA A 189 13.14 -1.96 -6.67
N VAL A 190 12.82 -1.18 -7.71
CA VAL A 190 11.46 -0.75 -8.03
C VAL A 190 10.66 -1.94 -8.55
N VAL A 191 11.21 -2.67 -9.53
CA VAL A 191 10.54 -3.86 -10.08
C VAL A 191 10.31 -4.90 -8.99
N ASN A 192 11.30 -5.21 -8.16
CA ASN A 192 11.15 -6.16 -7.05
C ASN A 192 10.11 -5.73 -6.01
N TYR A 193 10.05 -4.44 -5.68
CA TYR A 193 9.03 -3.94 -4.77
C TYR A 193 7.63 -4.12 -5.37
N LEU A 194 7.44 -3.74 -6.64
CA LEU A 194 6.15 -3.81 -7.32
C LEU A 194 5.71 -5.26 -7.56
N THR A 195 6.62 -6.14 -8.00
CA THR A 195 6.29 -7.55 -8.23
C THR A 195 5.90 -8.25 -6.94
N LYS A 196 6.60 -7.97 -5.83
CA LYS A 196 6.23 -8.49 -4.51
C LYS A 196 4.89 -7.94 -4.02
N LYS A 197 4.68 -6.62 -4.13
CA LYS A 197 3.45 -5.96 -3.67
C LYS A 197 2.20 -6.46 -4.41
N HIS A 198 2.34 -6.71 -5.71
CA HIS A 198 1.23 -7.11 -6.60
C HIS A 198 1.23 -8.62 -6.92
N ASN A 199 2.09 -9.42 -6.28
CA ASN A 199 2.25 -10.86 -6.51
C ASN A 199 2.46 -11.24 -7.98
N ILE A 200 3.21 -10.41 -8.72
CA ILE A 200 3.53 -10.59 -10.13
C ILE A 200 4.69 -11.58 -10.25
N LYS A 201 4.55 -12.56 -11.14
CA LYS A 201 5.57 -13.55 -11.51
C LYS A 201 5.95 -13.37 -12.98
N ASN A 202 7.05 -13.98 -13.41
CA ASN A 202 7.48 -14.05 -14.81
C ASN A 202 7.97 -12.71 -15.41
N ILE A 203 8.80 -11.98 -14.66
CA ILE A 203 9.55 -10.83 -15.17
C ILE A 203 11.03 -11.06 -14.91
N ILE A 204 11.85 -10.94 -15.95
CA ILE A 204 13.28 -11.23 -15.93
C ILE A 204 14.03 -9.95 -16.31
N GLY A 205 14.86 -9.46 -15.38
CA GLY A 205 15.85 -8.42 -15.64
C GLY A 205 17.21 -9.03 -15.92
N ASN A 206 17.73 -8.88 -17.15
CA ASN A 206 18.94 -9.60 -17.56
C ASN A 206 20.01 -8.71 -18.23
N PHE A 207 19.71 -7.44 -18.51
CA PHE A 207 20.66 -6.50 -19.13
C PHE A 207 20.69 -5.17 -18.38
N ASN A 208 21.88 -4.73 -18.01
CA ASN A 208 22.10 -3.42 -17.38
C ASN A 208 22.04 -2.33 -18.46
N PHE A 209 21.05 -1.45 -18.36
CA PHE A 209 20.88 -0.30 -19.23
C PHE A 209 21.77 0.85 -18.73
N ASP A 210 23.04 0.83 -19.14
CA ASP A 210 24.00 1.86 -18.78
C ASP A 210 23.98 3.01 -19.79
N TYR A 211 23.12 3.99 -19.53
CA TYR A 211 23.21 5.31 -20.15
C TYR A 211 23.89 6.21 -19.12
N ASN A 212 24.87 7.00 -19.55
CA ASN A 212 25.82 7.83 -18.77
C ASN A 212 25.21 8.90 -17.81
N LYS A 213 23.97 8.69 -17.33
CA LYS A 213 23.11 9.58 -16.53
C LYS A 213 22.39 8.86 -15.38
N ASN A 214 22.89 7.71 -14.93
CA ASN A 214 22.40 6.90 -13.81
C ASN A 214 22.56 7.53 -12.40
N SER A 215 22.70 8.85 -12.35
CA SER A 215 22.94 9.64 -11.14
C SER A 215 21.73 10.48 -10.79
N LEU A 216 21.34 10.44 -9.52
CA LEU A 216 20.21 11.17 -8.98
C LEU A 216 20.69 12.36 -8.14
N TYR A 217 19.94 13.44 -8.29
CA TYR A 217 20.21 14.76 -7.76
C TYR A 217 18.96 15.29 -7.06
N MET A 218 19.13 16.31 -6.23
CA MET A 218 18.05 17.20 -5.85
C MET A 218 18.10 18.42 -6.79
N ALA A 219 16.96 19.04 -7.04
CA ALA A 219 16.90 20.22 -7.89
C ALA A 219 15.96 21.29 -7.33
N THR A 220 16.43 22.53 -7.32
CA THR A 220 15.63 23.71 -6.97
C THR A 220 15.25 24.47 -8.23
N THR A 221 14.35 25.46 -8.10
CA THR A 221 14.18 26.47 -9.16
C THR A 221 15.51 27.16 -9.47
N LYS A 222 15.70 27.55 -10.73
CA LYS A 222 16.97 28.11 -11.22
C LYS A 222 17.37 29.40 -10.48
N GLU A 223 16.38 30.17 -10.03
CA GLU A 223 16.56 31.42 -9.30
C GLU A 223 16.94 31.19 -7.83
N ASN A 224 16.54 30.05 -7.25
CA ASN A 224 16.76 29.76 -5.83
C ASN A 224 18.14 29.14 -5.56
N THR A 225 19.18 29.88 -5.93
CA THR A 225 20.59 29.52 -5.71
C THR A 225 20.94 29.35 -4.23
N THR A 226 20.26 30.09 -3.35
CA THR A 226 20.54 30.05 -1.91
C THR A 226 20.06 28.75 -1.27
N LEU A 227 18.83 28.29 -1.58
CA LEU A 227 18.35 26.98 -1.14
C LEU A 227 19.20 25.84 -1.69
N ASN A 228 19.61 25.92 -2.96
CA ASN A 228 20.48 24.91 -3.57
C ASN A 228 21.81 24.75 -2.80
N ASN A 229 22.46 25.86 -2.47
CA ASN A 229 23.70 25.87 -1.70
C ASN A 229 23.50 25.29 -0.30
N ILE A 230 22.41 25.66 0.39
CA ILE A 230 22.07 25.10 1.71
C ILE A 230 21.94 23.58 1.63
N ILE A 231 21.19 23.07 0.65
CA ILE A 231 20.99 21.62 0.48
C ILE A 231 22.32 20.92 0.16
N ASN A 232 23.17 21.51 -0.70
CA ASN A 232 24.50 20.96 -0.99
C ASN A 232 25.36 20.81 0.26
N LYS A 233 25.43 21.84 1.11
CA LYS A 233 26.17 21.78 2.38
C LYS A 233 25.65 20.66 3.27
N VAL A 234 24.32 20.52 3.34
CA VAL A 234 23.72 19.43 4.10
C VAL A 234 24.08 18.07 3.51
N LEU A 235 23.90 17.85 2.21
CA LEU A 235 24.21 16.58 1.53
C LEU A 235 25.69 16.19 1.64
N ASN A 236 26.59 17.17 1.63
CA ASN A 236 28.03 16.99 1.85
C ASN A 236 28.33 16.61 3.31
N SER A 237 27.53 17.08 4.27
CA SER A 237 27.68 16.77 5.69
C SER A 237 27.16 15.39 6.11
N ILE A 238 26.45 14.67 5.22
CA ILE A 238 25.97 13.30 5.50
C ILE A 238 27.12 12.33 5.23
N SER A 239 27.50 11.57 6.25
CA SER A 239 28.60 10.61 6.16
C SER A 239 28.32 9.49 5.14
N LYS A 240 29.38 8.88 4.60
CA LYS A 240 29.25 7.73 3.68
C LYS A 240 28.49 6.56 4.33
N GLU A 241 28.69 6.35 5.63
CA GLU A 241 28.00 5.32 6.41
C GLU A 241 26.50 5.62 6.56
N GLU A 242 26.11 6.85 6.87
CA GLU A 242 24.69 7.25 6.91
C GLU A 242 24.01 7.08 5.55
N LYS A 243 24.67 7.48 4.45
CA LYS A 243 24.16 7.28 3.08
C LYS A 243 23.95 5.79 2.79
N GLN A 244 24.89 4.94 3.18
CA GLN A 244 24.79 3.48 3.03
C GLN A 244 23.66 2.89 3.86
N ASN A 245 23.52 3.27 5.13
CA ASN A 245 22.46 2.79 6.01
C ASN A 245 21.06 3.15 5.48
N ILE A 246 20.88 4.38 4.97
CA ILE A 246 19.64 4.83 4.33
C ILE A 246 19.35 3.98 3.08
N TYR A 247 20.35 3.76 2.22
CA TYR A 247 20.20 2.93 1.03
C TYR A 247 19.80 1.48 1.37
N TYR A 248 20.49 0.84 2.31
CA TYR A 248 20.23 -0.57 2.69
C TYR A 248 18.85 -0.79 3.30
N LYS A 249 18.38 0.16 4.11
CA LYS A 249 17.03 0.11 4.71
C LYS A 249 15.94 -0.09 3.66
N TRP A 250 16.06 0.56 2.51
CA TRP A 250 15.02 0.62 1.48
C TRP A 250 15.22 -0.34 0.31
N VAL A 251 16.46 -0.58 -0.12
CA VAL A 251 16.75 -1.35 -1.35
C VAL A 251 16.99 -2.85 -1.08
N PHE A 252 17.44 -3.22 0.12
CA PHE A 252 17.76 -4.62 0.46
C PHE A 252 16.67 -5.35 1.25
N SER A 253 15.74 -4.63 1.89
CA SER A 253 14.59 -5.24 2.58
C SER A 253 13.57 -5.88 1.63
N THR A 254 13.70 -5.61 0.32
CA THR A 254 12.74 -5.99 -0.73
C THR A 254 13.30 -7.01 -1.74
N SER A 255 14.60 -7.27 -1.75
CA SER A 255 15.27 -8.14 -2.73
C SER A 255 15.75 -9.45 -2.11
N LYS A 256 14.92 -10.51 -2.19
CA LYS A 256 15.35 -11.88 -1.83
C LYS A 256 15.97 -12.63 -3.01
N GLU A 257 15.89 -12.11 -4.23
CA GLU A 257 16.46 -12.70 -5.43
C GLU A 257 16.90 -11.58 -6.39
N MET A 258 18.20 -11.38 -6.61
CA MET A 258 18.83 -11.07 -7.91
C MET A 258 20.31 -10.66 -7.78
N ASN A 259 21.07 -11.03 -8.82
CA ASN A 259 22.53 -11.01 -8.94
C ASN A 259 23.19 -9.65 -8.69
N ILE A 260 24.11 -9.62 -7.73
CA ILE A 260 25.02 -8.49 -7.50
C ILE A 260 26.34 -8.79 -8.23
N ASN A 261 26.47 -8.28 -9.46
CA ASN A 261 27.75 -8.29 -10.17
C ASN A 261 28.70 -7.25 -9.55
N SER A 262 29.49 -7.70 -8.57
CA SER A 262 30.83 -7.16 -8.34
C SER A 262 31.69 -7.48 -9.56
N THR A 263 32.38 -6.51 -10.14
CA THR A 263 33.35 -6.70 -11.22
C THR A 263 34.48 -7.63 -10.76
N LEU A 264 34.28 -8.93 -10.95
CA LEU A 264 35.30 -9.97 -10.74
C LEU A 264 36.29 -9.89 -11.90
N THR A 265 37.56 -9.63 -11.59
CA THR A 265 38.63 -9.68 -12.58
C THR A 265 38.96 -11.15 -12.89
N LEU A 266 38.48 -11.62 -14.04
CA LEU A 266 38.70 -12.98 -14.54
C LEU A 266 39.73 -12.99 -15.67
N THR A 267 40.56 -14.03 -15.73
CA THR A 267 41.45 -14.29 -16.87
C THR A 267 40.65 -14.80 -18.07
N GLU A 268 41.22 -14.75 -19.28
CA GLU A 268 40.53 -15.27 -20.47
C GLU A 268 40.25 -16.78 -20.37
N GLU A 269 41.21 -17.56 -19.82
CA GLU A 269 41.03 -18.99 -19.54
C GLU A 269 39.87 -19.25 -18.56
N GLU A 270 39.70 -18.42 -17.54
CA GLU A 270 38.60 -18.51 -16.58
C GLU A 270 37.25 -18.18 -17.21
N LYS A 271 37.20 -17.17 -18.09
CA LYS A 271 35.97 -16.79 -18.82
C LYS A 271 35.56 -17.92 -19.77
N GLU A 272 36.50 -18.48 -20.52
CA GLU A 272 36.26 -19.61 -21.41
C GLU A 272 35.78 -20.85 -20.63
N PHE A 273 36.40 -21.13 -19.48
CA PHE A 273 35.97 -22.21 -18.60
C PHE A 273 34.51 -22.04 -18.13
N ILE A 274 34.10 -20.83 -17.73
CA ILE A 274 32.71 -20.55 -17.32
C ILE A 274 31.74 -20.75 -18.50
N LEU A 275 32.10 -20.23 -19.68
CA LEU A 275 31.30 -20.35 -20.90
C LEU A 275 31.09 -21.82 -21.31
N ASN A 276 32.11 -22.66 -21.15
CA ASN A 276 32.06 -24.08 -21.50
C ASN A 276 31.36 -24.92 -20.41
N LYS A 277 31.65 -24.68 -19.12
CA LYS A 277 31.11 -25.49 -18.02
C LYS A 277 29.61 -25.24 -17.83
N LYS A 278 29.16 -23.97 -17.81
CA LYS A 278 27.78 -23.45 -17.59
C LYS A 278 27.04 -23.92 -16.32
N ARG A 279 27.20 -25.17 -15.90
CA ARG A 279 26.56 -25.83 -14.75
C ARG A 279 27.61 -26.47 -13.87
N VAL A 280 27.40 -26.39 -12.56
CA VAL A 280 28.29 -27.03 -11.57
C VAL A 280 27.45 -27.92 -10.66
N THR A 281 27.86 -29.18 -10.53
CA THR A 281 27.20 -30.15 -9.64
C THR A 281 27.70 -29.99 -8.21
N ILE A 282 26.78 -29.84 -7.27
CA ILE A 282 27.08 -29.51 -5.87
C ILE A 282 26.36 -30.50 -4.98
N ALA A 283 27.08 -31.09 -4.03
CA ALA A 283 26.47 -31.95 -3.02
C ALA A 283 25.48 -31.16 -2.15
N ASN A 284 24.40 -31.81 -1.72
CA ASN A 284 23.44 -31.30 -0.75
C ASN A 284 23.08 -32.45 0.22
N GLU A 285 23.18 -32.21 1.51
CA GLU A 285 22.86 -33.22 2.52
C GLU A 285 21.33 -33.27 2.78
N PHE A 286 20.84 -34.35 3.40
CA PHE A 286 19.44 -34.45 3.77
C PHE A 286 19.08 -33.65 5.03
N ASP A 287 19.92 -33.69 6.07
CA ASP A 287 19.49 -33.44 7.45
C ASP A 287 20.40 -32.51 8.28
N TRP A 288 21.35 -31.79 7.67
CA TRP A 288 22.24 -30.89 8.39
C TRP A 288 21.72 -29.45 8.53
N VAL A 289 20.51 -29.31 9.08
CA VAL A 289 19.85 -28.02 9.36
C VAL A 289 20.65 -27.21 10.39
N PRO A 290 20.79 -25.86 10.31
CA PRO A 290 20.39 -24.97 9.23
C PRO A 290 21.49 -24.79 8.17
N TYR A 291 22.54 -25.62 8.14
CA TYR A 291 23.70 -25.45 7.28
C TYR A 291 23.47 -25.94 5.84
N ASP A 292 23.09 -27.21 5.70
CA ASP A 292 22.92 -27.91 4.41
C ASP A 292 21.90 -29.05 4.61
N TYR A 293 20.69 -28.89 4.08
CA TYR A 293 19.63 -29.88 4.20
C TYR A 293 18.72 -29.85 2.98
N ASN A 294 17.84 -30.83 2.87
CA ASN A 294 16.87 -30.91 1.79
C ASN A 294 15.45 -30.91 2.37
N GLU A 295 14.60 -30.02 1.88
CA GLU A 295 13.19 -29.99 2.23
C GLU A 295 12.36 -30.13 0.97
N ASN A 296 11.61 -31.23 0.85
CA ASN A 296 10.72 -31.53 -0.27
C ASN A 296 11.40 -31.46 -1.66
N GLY A 297 12.63 -31.97 -1.77
CA GLY A 297 13.41 -31.97 -3.02
C GLY A 297 14.16 -30.67 -3.29
N ILE A 298 14.11 -29.69 -2.37
CA ILE A 298 14.76 -28.39 -2.52
C ILE A 298 15.94 -28.27 -1.55
N ALA A 299 17.13 -28.06 -2.09
CA ALA A 299 18.33 -27.77 -1.31
C ALA A 299 18.18 -26.43 -0.56
N LYS A 300 18.31 -26.49 0.76
CA LYS A 300 18.15 -25.37 1.70
C LYS A 300 19.30 -25.36 2.72
N GLY A 301 19.54 -24.19 3.30
CA GLY A 301 20.53 -24.00 4.35
C GLY A 301 21.45 -22.81 4.09
N TYR A 302 22.12 -22.37 5.16
CA TYR A 302 23.06 -21.26 5.17
C TYR A 302 24.17 -21.46 4.13
N ILE A 303 24.74 -22.67 4.08
CA ILE A 303 25.80 -22.99 3.11
C ILE A 303 25.25 -23.05 1.70
N ILE A 304 24.04 -23.61 1.51
CA ILE A 304 23.41 -23.68 0.20
C ILE A 304 23.17 -22.29 -0.38
N ASP A 305 22.67 -21.35 0.42
CA ASP A 305 22.48 -19.97 -0.01
C ASP A 305 23.81 -19.25 -0.27
N TYR A 306 24.83 -19.54 0.54
CA TYR A 306 26.17 -18.98 0.33
C TYR A 306 26.78 -19.49 -1.00
N ILE A 307 26.67 -20.79 -1.28
CA ILE A 307 27.13 -21.37 -2.54
C ILE A 307 26.34 -20.84 -3.75
N LYS A 308 25.03 -20.63 -3.63
CA LYS A 308 24.22 -19.98 -4.67
C LYS A 308 24.73 -18.57 -4.95
N LEU A 309 25.01 -17.78 -3.92
CA LEU A 309 25.59 -16.43 -4.06
C LEU A 309 26.93 -16.48 -4.82
N LEU A 310 27.82 -17.40 -4.45
CA LEU A 310 29.13 -17.55 -5.09
C LEU A 310 29.01 -18.00 -6.56
N SER A 311 28.16 -19.00 -6.82
CA SER A 311 27.90 -19.50 -8.19
C SER A 311 27.36 -18.40 -9.09
N ASN A 312 26.41 -17.62 -8.57
CA ASN A 312 25.78 -16.51 -9.26
C ASN A 312 26.75 -15.39 -9.60
N LYS A 313 27.65 -15.02 -8.68
CA LYS A 313 28.72 -14.04 -8.93
C LYS A 313 29.66 -14.48 -10.07
N LEU A 314 29.79 -15.79 -10.28
CA LEU A 314 30.61 -16.38 -11.33
C LEU A 314 29.83 -16.65 -12.64
N GLY A 315 28.52 -16.41 -12.69
CA GLY A 315 27.69 -16.76 -13.84
C GLY A 315 27.50 -18.27 -14.05
N LEU A 316 27.78 -19.10 -13.03
CA LEU A 316 27.64 -20.55 -13.08
C LEU A 316 26.29 -20.97 -12.49
N LYS A 317 25.59 -21.91 -13.13
CA LYS A 317 24.32 -22.45 -12.62
C LYS A 317 24.57 -23.63 -11.67
N PRO A 318 24.25 -23.52 -10.36
CA PRO A 318 24.40 -24.64 -9.43
C PRO A 318 23.32 -25.71 -9.67
N VAL A 319 23.71 -26.98 -9.64
CA VAL A 319 22.83 -28.15 -9.71
C VAL A 319 23.08 -29.00 -8.46
N PHE A 320 22.09 -29.09 -7.58
CA PHE A 320 22.24 -29.79 -6.31
C PHE A 320 21.95 -31.29 -6.47
N ILE A 321 22.83 -32.11 -5.93
CA ILE A 321 22.71 -33.57 -5.87
C ILE A 321 22.53 -33.93 -4.40
N THR A 322 21.33 -34.39 -4.05
CA THR A 322 20.98 -34.74 -2.69
C THR A 322 21.21 -36.22 -2.42
N ASP A 323 21.96 -36.53 -1.36
CA ASP A 323 22.23 -37.90 -0.90
C ASP A 323 22.74 -37.86 0.55
N LYS A 324 23.00 -39.02 1.17
CA LYS A 324 23.66 -39.11 2.48
C LYS A 324 25.15 -38.76 2.37
N TRP A 325 25.73 -38.13 3.40
CA TRP A 325 27.13 -37.68 3.40
C TRP A 325 28.16 -38.72 2.94
N SER A 326 27.98 -39.98 3.35
CA SER A 326 28.87 -41.09 2.95
C SER A 326 28.82 -41.36 1.45
N ASN A 327 27.63 -41.26 0.85
CA ASN A 327 27.42 -41.45 -0.58
C ASN A 327 27.93 -40.24 -1.36
N LEU A 328 27.66 -39.01 -0.89
CA LEU A 328 28.16 -37.77 -1.50
C LEU A 328 29.69 -37.77 -1.60
N GLN A 329 30.40 -38.27 -0.57
CA GLN A 329 31.85 -38.43 -0.62
C GLN A 329 32.32 -39.41 -1.69
N ASN A 330 31.65 -40.56 -1.83
CA ASN A 330 31.99 -41.56 -2.84
C ASN A 330 31.70 -41.04 -4.26
N ARG A 331 30.57 -40.36 -4.45
CA ARG A 331 30.21 -39.73 -5.73
C ARG A 331 31.17 -38.61 -6.12
N ALA A 332 31.66 -37.83 -5.17
CA ALA A 332 32.73 -36.86 -5.40
C ALA A 332 34.06 -37.53 -5.82
N LYS A 333 34.44 -38.67 -5.21
CA LYS A 333 35.61 -39.46 -5.63
C LYS A 333 35.45 -40.02 -7.04
N ASN A 334 34.25 -40.48 -7.38
CA ASN A 334 33.88 -40.99 -8.71
C ASN A 334 33.66 -39.87 -9.74
N LYS A 335 33.93 -38.62 -9.37
CA LYS A 335 33.82 -37.42 -10.21
C LYS A 335 32.40 -37.04 -10.65
N GLU A 336 31.37 -37.58 -10.01
CA GLU A 336 29.96 -37.24 -10.27
C GLU A 336 29.55 -35.88 -9.65
N ILE A 337 30.32 -35.39 -8.67
CA ILE A 337 30.08 -34.13 -7.97
C ILE A 337 31.31 -33.22 -8.14
N ASP A 338 31.09 -32.00 -8.63
CA ASP A 338 32.15 -31.00 -8.82
C ASP A 338 32.54 -30.32 -7.50
N ILE A 339 31.57 -30.09 -6.59
CA ILE A 339 31.75 -29.35 -5.35
C ILE A 339 31.11 -30.05 -4.14
N LEU A 340 31.90 -30.25 -3.09
CA LEU A 340 31.44 -30.48 -1.73
C LEU A 340 31.39 -29.13 -0.99
N PRO A 341 30.20 -28.63 -0.63
CA PRO A 341 30.00 -27.21 -0.31
C PRO A 341 30.60 -26.79 1.04
N VAL A 342 30.72 -27.73 1.99
CA VAL A 342 31.23 -27.43 3.33
C VAL A 342 31.86 -28.66 3.98
N LEU A 343 33.14 -28.56 4.32
CA LEU A 343 33.84 -29.64 5.04
C LEU A 343 35.17 -29.20 5.65
N ALA A 344 35.58 -29.91 6.71
CA ALA A 344 36.91 -29.77 7.28
C ALA A 344 37.98 -30.43 6.39
N LYS A 345 39.13 -29.76 6.29
CA LYS A 345 40.31 -30.24 5.55
C LYS A 345 40.99 -31.41 6.25
N ASN A 346 41.31 -32.49 5.53
CA ASN A 346 42.12 -33.61 6.03
C ASN A 346 42.96 -34.25 4.90
N LYS A 347 44.03 -34.97 5.28
CA LYS A 347 44.99 -35.55 4.33
C LYS A 347 44.33 -36.48 3.29
N LYS A 348 43.44 -37.38 3.72
CA LYS A 348 42.73 -38.32 2.82
C LYS A 348 41.84 -37.61 1.79
N ARG A 349 41.26 -36.46 2.13
CA ARG A 349 40.42 -35.67 1.21
C ARG A 349 41.24 -34.84 0.23
N GLU A 350 42.45 -34.45 0.59
CA GLU A 350 43.36 -33.72 -0.30
C GLU A 350 43.84 -34.56 -1.49
N GLU A 351 43.76 -35.90 -1.39
CA GLU A 351 44.06 -36.82 -2.49
C GLU A 351 43.10 -36.64 -3.69
N TYR A 352 41.84 -36.27 -3.44
CA TYR A 352 40.81 -36.15 -4.49
C TYR A 352 40.07 -34.80 -4.55
N LEU A 353 40.39 -33.85 -3.66
CA LEU A 353 39.84 -32.49 -3.66
C LEU A 353 40.93 -31.40 -3.60
N ASN A 354 40.61 -30.25 -4.17
CA ASN A 354 41.26 -28.97 -3.93
C ASN A 354 40.38 -28.14 -3.01
N PHE A 355 40.95 -27.58 -1.94
CA PHE A 355 40.20 -26.76 -1.00
C PHE A 355 40.32 -25.27 -1.33
N THR A 356 39.23 -24.54 -1.17
CA THR A 356 39.24 -23.07 -1.24
C THR A 356 39.94 -22.44 -0.02
N THR A 357 39.99 -21.12 0.03
CA THR A 357 40.16 -20.40 1.29
C THR A 357 39.01 -20.69 2.25
N LYS A 358 39.23 -20.40 3.53
CA LYS A 358 38.26 -20.67 4.60
C LYS A 358 36.93 -19.96 4.32
N ILE A 359 35.84 -20.72 4.38
CA ILE A 359 34.47 -20.18 4.21
C ILE A 359 33.81 -19.84 5.54
N LEU A 360 34.02 -20.67 6.57
CA LEU A 360 33.37 -20.54 7.87
C LEU A 360 34.27 -21.13 8.96
N THR A 361 34.18 -20.57 10.18
CA THR A 361 34.68 -21.21 11.39
C THR A 361 33.48 -21.66 12.23
N GLN A 362 33.48 -22.93 12.65
CA GLN A 362 32.46 -23.49 13.53
C GLN A 362 32.81 -23.22 14.98
N GLU A 363 31.83 -22.74 15.72
CA GLU A 363 31.91 -22.57 17.17
C GLU A 363 31.07 -23.67 17.82
N LEU A 364 31.58 -24.23 18.92
CA LEU A 364 30.88 -25.22 19.72
C LEU A 364 30.28 -24.54 20.95
N THR A 365 29.13 -25.01 21.41
CA THR A 365 28.46 -24.58 22.63
C THR A 365 27.96 -25.79 23.40
N ILE A 366 27.73 -25.61 24.69
CA ILE A 366 27.05 -26.61 25.51
C ILE A 366 25.56 -26.24 25.54
N VAL A 367 24.69 -27.21 25.28
CA VAL A 367 23.24 -27.05 25.46
C VAL A 367 22.83 -27.78 26.73
N THR A 368 22.14 -27.08 27.62
CA THR A 368 21.61 -27.64 28.87
C THR A 368 20.25 -27.01 29.21
N LYS A 369 19.60 -27.50 30.26
CA LYS A 369 18.31 -26.98 30.72
C LYS A 369 18.48 -25.59 31.35
N ILE A 370 17.50 -24.71 31.18
CA ILE A 370 17.55 -23.34 31.73
C ILE A 370 17.78 -23.36 33.25
N SER A 371 17.15 -24.31 33.95
CA SER A 371 17.26 -24.48 35.41
C SER A 371 18.63 -24.95 35.90
N LYS A 372 19.49 -25.51 35.04
CA LYS A 372 20.83 -25.98 35.42
C LYS A 372 21.84 -24.84 35.28
N ASN A 373 22.11 -24.15 36.38
CA ASN A 373 23.07 -23.03 36.43
C ASN A 373 24.50 -23.45 36.79
N GLU A 374 24.70 -24.71 37.16
CA GLU A 374 26.00 -25.28 37.54
C GLU A 374 26.92 -25.63 36.35
N ILE A 375 26.39 -25.65 35.12
CA ILE A 375 27.16 -25.93 33.90
C ILE A 375 27.43 -24.60 33.20
N ILE A 376 28.65 -24.09 33.32
CA ILE A 376 29.09 -22.81 32.73
C ILE A 376 30.27 -22.96 31.77
N ASN A 377 31.03 -24.05 31.87
CA ASN A 377 32.18 -24.35 31.00
C ASN A 377 32.29 -25.86 30.71
N LEU A 378 33.33 -26.26 29.97
CA LEU A 378 33.54 -27.65 29.55
C LEU A 378 33.99 -28.57 30.70
N ASP A 379 34.72 -28.05 31.68
CA ASP A 379 35.24 -28.82 32.82
C ASP A 379 34.10 -29.23 33.78
N ASP A 380 33.03 -28.43 33.86
CA ASP A 380 31.82 -28.72 34.64
C ASP A 380 31.06 -29.96 34.13
N LEU A 381 31.40 -30.46 32.94
CA LEU A 381 30.81 -31.68 32.38
C LEU A 381 31.41 -32.97 32.97
N ALA A 382 32.49 -32.87 33.76
CA ALA A 382 33.09 -34.03 34.41
C ALA A 382 32.06 -34.79 35.26
N ASN A 383 31.99 -36.11 35.08
CA ASN A 383 31.04 -37.04 35.71
C ASN A 383 29.56 -36.85 35.34
N LYS A 384 29.21 -35.89 34.49
CA LYS A 384 27.85 -35.65 34.00
C LYS A 384 27.54 -36.54 32.78
N LYS A 385 26.25 -36.82 32.55
CA LYS A 385 25.75 -37.57 31.39
C LYS A 385 25.60 -36.63 30.19
N ILE A 386 26.42 -36.79 29.17
CA ILE A 386 26.43 -35.90 27.99
C ILE A 386 25.93 -36.64 26.76
N GLY A 387 24.84 -36.17 26.16
CA GLY A 387 24.29 -36.74 24.93
C GLY A 387 25.11 -36.30 23.72
N MET A 388 25.46 -37.22 22.83
CA MET A 388 26.21 -36.95 21.60
C MET A 388 25.74 -37.83 20.45
N ILE A 389 25.91 -37.39 19.20
CA ILE A 389 25.50 -38.18 18.03
C ILE A 389 26.49 -39.32 17.77
N LYS A 390 25.96 -40.51 17.48
CA LYS A 390 26.76 -41.70 17.17
C LYS A 390 27.61 -41.48 15.91
N LYS A 391 28.86 -42.00 15.91
CA LYS A 391 29.82 -41.95 14.79
C LYS A 391 30.28 -40.54 14.34
N TRP A 392 29.90 -39.48 15.05
CA TRP A 392 30.44 -38.14 14.76
C TRP A 392 31.87 -38.00 15.29
N ASN A 393 32.73 -37.31 14.52
CA ASN A 393 34.13 -37.09 14.91
C ASN A 393 34.26 -36.33 16.24
N LEU A 394 33.31 -35.43 16.54
CA LEU A 394 33.28 -34.73 17.83
C LEU A 394 33.06 -35.70 19.01
N THR A 395 32.22 -36.71 18.84
CA THR A 395 31.95 -37.74 19.86
C THR A 395 33.20 -38.55 20.20
N GLU A 396 33.94 -38.98 19.17
CA GLU A 396 35.21 -39.69 19.34
C GLU A 396 36.27 -38.81 20.02
N LEU A 397 36.34 -37.51 19.68
CA LEU A 397 37.25 -36.56 20.31
C LEU A 397 36.93 -36.33 21.79
N ILE A 398 35.65 -36.20 22.14
CA ILE A 398 35.24 -36.01 23.55
C ILE A 398 35.56 -37.27 24.36
N LYS A 399 35.21 -38.46 23.86
CA LYS A 399 35.56 -39.73 24.52
C LYS A 399 37.06 -39.89 24.74
N LYS A 400 37.88 -39.48 23.76
CA LYS A 400 39.33 -39.60 23.83
C LYS A 400 39.99 -38.58 24.75
N ASN A 401 39.58 -37.31 24.65
CA ASN A 401 40.28 -36.20 25.31
C ASN A 401 39.70 -35.84 26.69
N TYR A 402 38.46 -36.25 26.98
CA TYR A 402 37.74 -35.92 28.23
C TYR A 402 37.12 -37.18 28.85
N PRO A 403 37.92 -38.14 29.35
CA PRO A 403 37.46 -39.46 29.79
C PRO A 403 36.53 -39.43 31.01
N LEU A 404 36.51 -38.31 31.76
CA LEU A 404 35.63 -38.12 32.91
C LEU A 404 34.18 -37.79 32.49
N ILE A 405 33.93 -37.44 31.23
CA ILE A 405 32.60 -37.17 30.71
C ILE A 405 31.88 -38.48 30.37
N LYS A 406 30.68 -38.71 30.93
CA LYS A 406 29.88 -39.92 30.62
C LYS A 406 29.07 -39.69 29.35
N VAL A 407 29.64 -40.05 28.20
CA VAL A 407 28.99 -39.88 26.89
C VAL A 407 27.90 -40.93 26.67
N ILE A 408 26.69 -40.47 26.32
CA ILE A 408 25.55 -41.29 25.89
C ILE A 408 25.28 -40.98 24.41
N GLU A 409 25.27 -42.01 23.58
CA GLU A 409 25.11 -41.84 22.13
C GLU A 409 23.64 -41.89 21.70
N PHE A 410 23.26 -41.03 20.77
CA PHE A 410 21.94 -40.95 20.16
C PHE A 410 22.04 -40.95 18.63
N ASP A 411 20.94 -41.30 17.96
CA ASP A 411 20.85 -41.32 16.50
C ASP A 411 20.43 -39.96 15.90
N SER A 412 19.68 -39.13 16.64
CA SER A 412 19.25 -37.79 16.20
C SER A 412 19.48 -36.69 17.25
N ILE A 413 19.53 -35.43 16.80
CA ILE A 413 19.68 -34.27 17.68
C ILE A 413 18.40 -34.02 18.47
N ASP A 414 17.24 -34.21 17.86
CA ASP A 414 15.95 -34.06 18.54
C ASP A 414 15.84 -34.99 19.74
N ASP A 415 16.28 -36.26 19.62
CA ASP A 415 16.29 -37.20 20.74
C ASP A 415 17.20 -36.72 21.89
N ILE A 416 18.34 -36.11 21.56
CA ILE A 416 19.25 -35.52 22.56
C ILE A 416 18.57 -34.36 23.28
N LEU A 417 17.93 -33.45 22.54
CA LEU A 417 17.29 -32.27 23.12
C LEU A 417 16.08 -32.64 23.98
N ASP A 418 15.26 -33.61 23.54
CA ASP A 418 14.18 -34.19 24.33
C ASP A 418 14.73 -34.90 25.58
N ALA A 419 15.84 -35.63 25.46
CA ALA A 419 16.48 -36.27 26.60
C ALA A 419 16.99 -35.26 27.65
N ILE A 420 17.49 -34.09 27.23
CA ILE A 420 17.87 -32.99 28.15
C ILE A 420 16.62 -32.39 28.80
N LYS A 421 15.58 -32.12 28.01
CA LYS A 421 14.31 -31.55 28.48
C LYS A 421 13.68 -32.42 29.59
N HIS A 422 13.70 -33.74 29.40
CA HIS A 422 13.18 -34.74 30.35
C HIS A 422 14.18 -35.17 31.45
N ASN A 423 15.35 -34.51 31.57
CA ASN A 423 16.38 -34.79 32.56
C ASN A 423 17.03 -36.19 32.49
N PHE A 424 16.95 -36.89 31.36
CA PHE A 424 17.67 -38.16 31.16
C PHE A 424 19.18 -37.98 31.04
N ILE A 425 19.59 -36.84 30.48
CA ILE A 425 20.97 -36.40 30.33
C ILE A 425 21.13 -34.96 30.81
N ASP A 426 22.36 -34.55 31.11
CA ASP A 426 22.68 -33.26 31.73
C ASP A 426 22.89 -32.15 30.70
N ALA A 427 23.55 -32.46 29.59
CA ALA A 427 23.84 -31.51 28.52
C ALA A 427 24.22 -32.23 27.23
N THR A 428 24.45 -31.45 26.17
CA THR A 428 25.08 -31.90 24.93
C THR A 428 26.06 -30.85 24.44
N ILE A 429 27.07 -31.26 23.66
CA ILE A 429 27.99 -30.34 22.98
C ILE A 429 27.59 -30.30 21.51
N GLN A 430 27.23 -29.11 21.03
CA GLN A 430 26.72 -28.91 19.67
C GLN A 430 27.39 -27.72 19.01
N ASN A 431 27.25 -27.61 17.69
CA ASN A 431 27.58 -26.38 17.00
C ASN A 431 26.64 -25.24 17.47
N GLU A 432 27.17 -24.04 17.66
CA GLU A 432 26.42 -22.90 18.21
C GLU A 432 25.18 -22.54 17.38
N LEU A 433 25.32 -22.46 16.07
CA LEU A 433 24.23 -22.07 15.18
C LEU A 433 23.16 -23.17 15.11
N LEU A 434 23.62 -24.42 15.07
CA LEU A 434 22.76 -25.60 15.13
C LEU A 434 21.93 -25.62 16.43
N ALA A 435 22.60 -25.46 17.58
CA ALA A 435 21.97 -25.42 18.88
C ALA A 435 20.92 -24.31 18.98
N ARG A 436 21.25 -23.08 18.56
CA ARG A 436 20.31 -21.97 18.57
C ARG A 436 19.13 -22.17 17.64
N TYR A 437 19.37 -22.73 16.46
CA TYR A 437 18.30 -23.02 15.50
C TYR A 437 17.25 -23.94 16.12
N TYR A 438 17.67 -25.03 16.78
CA TYR A 438 16.74 -25.95 17.43
C TYR A 438 16.10 -25.34 18.68
N ILE A 439 16.86 -24.65 19.54
CA ILE A 439 16.32 -24.03 20.76
C ILE A 439 15.24 -22.99 20.43
N ASN A 440 15.42 -22.21 19.37
CA ASN A 440 14.46 -21.18 18.95
C ASN A 440 13.18 -21.75 18.30
N GLN A 441 13.09 -23.07 18.11
CA GLN A 441 11.80 -23.67 17.78
C GLN A 441 10.90 -23.64 19.02
N LYS A 442 9.61 -23.33 18.84
CA LYS A 442 8.61 -23.19 19.91
C LYS A 442 8.57 -24.37 20.91
N LYS A 443 9.11 -25.53 20.55
CA LYS A 443 9.17 -26.75 21.38
C LYS A 443 10.19 -26.67 22.53
N TYR A 444 11.29 -25.93 22.37
CA TYR A 444 12.45 -25.98 23.28
C TYR A 444 12.84 -24.62 23.91
N GLU A 445 12.29 -23.51 23.39
CA GLU A 445 12.66 -22.14 23.77
C GLU A 445 12.50 -21.85 25.27
N SER A 446 11.49 -22.44 25.91
CA SER A 446 11.20 -22.28 27.34
C SER A 446 11.99 -23.22 28.26
N ASP A 447 12.70 -24.20 27.71
CA ASP A 447 13.29 -25.30 28.49
C ASP A 447 14.82 -25.32 28.44
N LEU A 448 15.42 -24.95 27.31
CA LEU A 448 16.85 -25.17 27.01
C LEU A 448 17.60 -23.85 26.79
N LYS A 449 18.91 -23.83 27.10
CA LYS A 449 19.83 -22.71 26.86
C LYS A 449 21.18 -23.19 26.33
N THR A 450 21.86 -22.29 25.62
CA THR A 450 23.28 -22.44 25.25
C THR A 450 24.17 -21.83 26.32
N VAL A 451 25.29 -22.48 26.63
CA VAL A 451 26.30 -22.04 27.59
C VAL A 451 27.58 -21.72 26.83
N GLY A 452 27.79 -20.43 26.53
CA GLY A 452 29.02 -19.88 25.96
C GLY A 452 29.52 -20.52 24.66
N ILE A 453 30.67 -20.05 24.18
CA ILE A 453 31.45 -20.76 23.15
C ILE A 453 32.53 -21.54 23.86
N ILE A 454 32.71 -22.82 23.50
CA ILE A 454 33.69 -23.71 24.10
C ILE A 454 34.71 -24.18 23.06
N GLU A 455 35.92 -24.46 23.53
CA GLU A 455 36.99 -25.05 22.72
C GLU A 455 37.20 -26.52 23.10
N VAL A 456 37.30 -27.38 22.08
CA VAL A 456 37.56 -28.81 22.26
C VAL A 456 38.89 -29.14 21.58
N ASN A 457 39.83 -29.69 22.34
CA ASN A 457 41.14 -30.03 21.83
C ASN A 457 41.05 -31.00 20.64
N GLY A 458 41.75 -30.68 19.54
CA GLY A 458 41.75 -31.48 18.31
C GLY A 458 40.53 -31.30 17.39
N PHE A 459 39.54 -30.48 17.76
CA PHE A 459 38.40 -30.18 16.90
C PHE A 459 38.81 -29.22 15.77
N LYS A 460 38.53 -29.62 14.52
CA LYS A 460 38.82 -28.79 13.33
C LYS A 460 37.69 -27.80 13.11
N LYS A 461 37.85 -26.59 13.65
CA LYS A 461 36.86 -25.51 13.56
C LYS A 461 36.71 -24.91 12.16
N ASP A 462 37.75 -24.92 11.35
CA ASP A 462 37.71 -24.27 10.04
C ASP A 462 37.13 -25.17 8.95
N LEU A 463 36.14 -24.63 8.24
CA LEU A 463 35.48 -25.26 7.10
C LEU A 463 35.88 -24.57 5.79
N PHE A 464 35.86 -25.37 4.73
CA PHE A 464 36.28 -25.01 3.38
C PHE A 464 35.28 -25.57 2.35
N ILE A 465 35.30 -25.04 1.14
CA ILE A 465 34.68 -25.68 -0.02
C ILE A 465 35.69 -26.67 -0.60
N GLY A 466 35.27 -27.90 -0.85
CA GLY A 466 36.07 -28.92 -1.54
C GLY A 466 35.67 -29.01 -3.00
N VAL A 467 36.57 -28.68 -3.90
CA VAL A 467 36.37 -28.75 -5.35
C VAL A 467 37.09 -29.99 -5.89
N ARG A 468 36.50 -30.68 -6.87
CA ARG A 468 37.10 -31.84 -7.54
C ARG A 468 38.54 -31.58 -7.99
N LYS A 469 39.45 -32.55 -7.80
CA LYS A 469 40.92 -32.35 -7.97
C LYS A 469 41.36 -31.84 -9.34
N ASP A 470 40.71 -32.31 -10.39
CA ASP A 470 40.96 -31.96 -11.80
C ASP A 470 40.41 -30.57 -12.17
N LEU A 471 39.49 -30.00 -11.38
CA LEU A 471 38.87 -28.70 -11.64
C LEU A 471 39.58 -27.57 -10.88
N LYS A 472 40.90 -27.42 -11.09
CA LYS A 472 41.69 -26.39 -10.41
C LYS A 472 41.24 -24.97 -10.73
N ILE A 473 40.83 -24.70 -11.98
CA ILE A 473 40.27 -23.41 -12.40
C ILE A 473 39.01 -23.06 -11.60
N LEU A 474 38.11 -24.03 -11.39
CA LEU A 474 36.89 -23.84 -10.60
C LEU A 474 37.20 -23.47 -9.14
N GLN A 475 38.25 -24.06 -8.56
CA GLN A 475 38.70 -23.68 -7.21
C GLN A 475 39.22 -22.24 -7.16
N THR A 476 39.99 -21.80 -8.16
CA THR A 476 40.44 -20.40 -8.29
C THR A 476 39.27 -19.43 -8.41
N LEU A 477 38.27 -19.77 -9.24
CA LEU A 477 37.05 -18.97 -9.42
C LEU A 477 36.29 -18.80 -8.10
N TYR A 478 36.06 -19.89 -7.36
CA TYR A 478 35.38 -19.81 -6.06
C TYR A 478 36.19 -19.02 -5.02
N ASN A 479 37.54 -19.08 -5.04
CA ASN A 479 38.37 -18.21 -4.20
C ASN A 479 38.20 -16.72 -4.53
N LYS A 480 38.12 -16.38 -5.83
CA LYS A 480 37.87 -15.00 -6.26
C LYS A 480 36.48 -14.53 -5.85
N ALA A 481 35.46 -15.38 -5.99
CA ALA A 481 34.09 -15.09 -5.52
C ALA A 481 34.01 -14.94 -4.00
N LEU A 482 34.70 -15.79 -3.23
CA LEU A 482 34.81 -15.66 -1.77
C LEU A 482 35.47 -14.34 -1.38
N LYS A 483 36.54 -13.94 -2.09
CA LYS A 483 37.24 -12.67 -1.86
C LYS A 483 36.39 -11.45 -2.23
N SER A 484 35.55 -11.55 -3.27
CA SER A 484 34.65 -10.47 -3.68
C SER A 484 33.36 -10.37 -2.85
N THR A 485 33.11 -11.34 -1.97
CA THR A 485 31.94 -11.33 -1.09
C THR A 485 32.14 -10.34 0.05
N THR A 486 31.28 -9.33 0.10
CA THR A 486 31.30 -8.24 1.08
C THR A 486 30.80 -8.70 2.46
N ASP A 487 31.19 -7.98 3.52
CA ASP A 487 30.72 -8.29 4.87
C ASP A 487 29.21 -8.09 5.04
N ALA A 488 28.60 -7.19 4.24
CA ALA A 488 27.17 -7.02 4.17
C ALA A 488 26.47 -8.28 3.60
N GLU A 489 26.97 -8.85 2.51
CA GLU A 489 26.42 -10.09 1.93
C GLU A 489 26.54 -11.26 2.91
N LYS A 490 27.68 -11.38 3.61
CA LYS A 490 27.85 -12.38 4.68
C LYS A 490 26.87 -12.15 5.84
N LEU A 491 26.69 -10.90 6.25
CA LEU A 491 25.76 -10.53 7.33
C LEU A 491 24.30 -10.81 6.96
N ILE A 492 23.91 -10.61 5.70
CA ILE A 492 22.56 -10.92 5.20
C ILE A 492 22.31 -12.43 5.24
N LEU A 493 23.23 -13.23 4.71
CA LEU A 493 23.15 -14.68 4.77
C LEU A 493 23.11 -15.16 6.23
N LYS A 494 23.93 -14.55 7.09
CA LYS A 494 23.95 -14.83 8.52
C LYS A 494 22.59 -14.50 9.15
N ASN A 495 22.03 -13.33 8.93
CA ASN A 495 20.74 -12.91 9.50
C ASN A 495 19.55 -13.72 8.97
N LYS A 496 19.60 -14.21 7.72
CA LYS A 496 18.54 -15.07 7.15
C LYS A 496 18.41 -16.39 7.89
N TRP A 497 19.52 -16.95 8.35
CA TRP A 497 19.58 -18.27 8.99
C TRP A 497 19.78 -18.21 10.51
N HIS A 498 20.35 -17.12 11.03
CA HIS A 498 20.37 -16.76 12.44
C HIS A 498 19.14 -15.91 12.78
N ASN A 499 17.95 -16.52 12.79
CA ASN A 499 16.76 -15.92 13.40
C ASN A 499 16.83 -16.04 14.94
N SER A 500 17.92 -15.54 15.50
CA SER A 500 18.15 -15.42 16.93
C SER A 500 18.54 -13.99 17.19
N SER A 501 17.79 -13.30 18.07
CA SER A 501 18.25 -12.09 18.75
C SER A 501 19.74 -12.23 19.06
N LYS A 502 20.58 -11.23 18.74
CA LYS A 502 22.03 -11.33 18.95
C LYS A 502 22.25 -11.91 20.35
N GLY A 503 23.14 -12.88 20.47
CA GLY A 503 23.75 -13.14 21.78
C GLY A 503 24.20 -11.78 22.31
N LEU A 504 23.70 -11.41 23.47
CA LEU A 504 23.96 -10.10 24.05
C LEU A 504 25.43 -10.06 24.44
N ILE A 505 26.26 -9.40 23.64
CA ILE A 505 27.70 -9.25 23.93
C ILE A 505 27.85 -8.17 25.00
N LEU A 506 28.08 -8.61 26.24
CA LEU A 506 28.40 -7.76 27.37
C LEU A 506 29.91 -7.69 27.59
N SER A 507 30.44 -6.51 27.93
CA SER A 507 31.82 -6.35 28.38
C SER A 507 32.00 -6.99 29.75
N ASP A 508 33.24 -7.23 30.16
CA ASP A 508 33.51 -7.84 31.47
C ASP A 508 33.10 -6.91 32.63
N GLU A 509 33.27 -5.58 32.46
CA GLU A 509 32.74 -4.56 33.38
C GLU A 509 31.20 -4.63 33.52
N GLU A 510 30.48 -4.88 32.43
CA GLU A 510 29.02 -5.00 32.46
C GLU A 510 28.56 -6.29 33.15
N LYS A 511 29.29 -7.40 32.95
CA LYS A 511 29.01 -8.67 33.64
C LYS A 511 29.25 -8.56 35.14
N GLU A 512 30.35 -7.93 35.53
CA GLU A 512 30.68 -7.67 36.94
C GLU A 512 29.61 -6.77 37.58
N PHE A 513 29.19 -5.72 36.89
CA PHE A 513 28.11 -4.84 37.35
C PHE A 513 26.81 -5.60 37.62
N ILE A 514 26.41 -6.51 36.72
CA ILE A 514 25.20 -7.35 36.86
C ILE A 514 25.28 -8.25 38.10
N GLN A 515 26.43 -8.85 38.37
CA GLN A 515 26.60 -9.79 39.49
C GLN A 515 26.55 -9.08 40.85
N ASN A 516 27.18 -7.90 40.93
CA ASN A 516 27.47 -7.20 42.19
C ASN A 516 26.41 -6.17 42.60
N ASN A 517 25.52 -5.73 41.70
CA ASN A 517 24.56 -4.66 42.00
C ASN A 517 23.11 -5.15 42.08
N VAL A 518 22.34 -4.55 42.99
CA VAL A 518 20.87 -4.68 43.05
C VAL A 518 20.27 -3.35 42.62
N ILE A 519 19.45 -3.37 41.56
CA ILE A 519 18.87 -2.17 40.97
C ILE A 519 17.58 -1.79 41.72
N ASN A 520 17.61 -0.65 42.40
CA ASN A 520 16.50 -0.07 43.12
C ASN A 520 15.63 0.77 42.19
N ILE A 521 14.46 0.25 41.84
CA ILE A 521 13.54 0.84 40.88
C ILE A 521 12.56 1.74 41.63
N SER A 522 12.47 3.00 41.19
CA SER A 522 11.35 3.86 41.56
C SER A 522 10.19 3.58 40.60
N PHE A 523 9.10 3.02 41.14
CA PHE A 523 7.93 2.63 40.36
C PHE A 523 6.72 3.45 40.78
N THR A 524 6.14 4.21 39.86
CA THR A 524 4.95 5.02 40.14
C THR A 524 3.69 4.18 40.15
N SER A 525 2.86 4.32 41.19
CA SER A 525 1.72 3.44 41.44
C SER A 525 0.42 3.81 40.69
N ASN A 526 0.36 4.98 40.04
CA ASN A 526 -0.91 5.59 39.60
C ASN A 526 -0.93 6.13 38.15
N TRP A 527 -0.25 5.48 37.20
CA TRP A 527 -0.17 5.92 35.80
C TRP A 527 -0.51 4.82 34.79
N ARG A 528 -1.77 4.34 34.82
CA ARG A 528 -2.28 3.35 33.86
C ARG A 528 -2.34 3.91 32.42
N PRO A 529 -2.08 3.09 31.37
CA PRO A 529 -1.68 1.68 31.41
C PRO A 529 -0.15 1.47 31.51
N PHE A 530 0.62 2.52 31.81
CA PHE A 530 2.09 2.49 31.80
C PHE A 530 2.69 1.89 33.06
N SER A 531 2.28 2.35 34.24
CA SER A 531 2.76 1.85 35.52
C SER A 531 1.70 2.01 36.61
N TYR A 532 1.33 0.92 37.25
CA TYR A 532 0.41 0.94 38.39
C TYR A 532 0.62 -0.29 39.27
N VAL A 533 0.10 -0.24 40.49
CA VAL A 533 0.24 -1.34 41.46
C VAL A 533 -1.13 -1.95 41.72
N LYS A 534 -1.21 -3.27 41.66
CA LYS A 534 -2.37 -4.05 42.08
C LYS A 534 -1.88 -5.21 42.95
N ASP A 535 -2.51 -5.44 44.10
CA ASP A 535 -2.15 -6.53 45.04
C ASP A 535 -0.65 -6.53 45.41
N ASN A 536 -0.08 -5.34 45.62
CA ASN A 536 1.35 -5.11 45.90
C ASN A 536 2.33 -5.60 44.81
N GLN A 537 1.84 -5.82 43.58
CA GLN A 537 2.65 -6.18 42.41
C GLN A 537 2.71 -5.03 41.39
N PRO A 538 3.90 -4.75 40.80
CA PRO A 538 4.02 -3.80 39.70
C PRO A 538 3.36 -4.36 38.44
N LEU A 539 2.50 -3.55 37.80
CA LEU A 539 1.84 -3.87 36.55
C LEU A 539 1.95 -2.69 35.57
N GLY A 540 1.74 -2.99 34.29
CA GLY A 540 1.75 -2.00 33.21
C GLY A 540 2.91 -2.17 32.25
N LEU A 541 2.88 -1.38 31.18
CA LEU A 541 3.85 -1.44 30.10
C LEU A 541 5.30 -1.24 30.58
N ALA A 542 5.53 -0.35 31.54
CA ALA A 542 6.83 -0.09 32.14
C ALA A 542 7.42 -1.35 32.78
N TYR A 543 6.59 -2.08 33.52
CA TYR A 543 6.98 -3.30 34.21
C TYR A 543 7.29 -4.41 33.20
N ASP A 544 6.44 -4.63 32.20
CA ASP A 544 6.66 -5.71 31.23
C ASP A 544 7.95 -5.50 30.41
N TYR A 545 8.23 -4.27 29.99
CA TYR A 545 9.51 -3.95 29.33
C TYR A 545 10.70 -4.18 30.26
N TRP A 546 10.60 -3.73 31.51
CA TRP A 546 11.68 -3.90 32.46
C TRP A 546 11.89 -5.37 32.85
N ASN A 547 10.83 -6.14 33.05
CA ASN A 547 10.89 -7.57 33.35
C ASN A 547 11.57 -8.34 32.20
N LEU A 548 11.24 -8.00 30.95
CA LEU A 548 11.95 -8.57 29.80
C LEU A 548 13.44 -8.21 29.82
N ILE A 549 13.79 -6.96 30.14
CA ILE A 549 15.18 -6.50 30.21
C ILE A 549 15.93 -7.21 31.33
N SER A 550 15.39 -7.18 32.57
CA SER A 550 16.02 -7.75 33.74
C SER A 550 16.23 -9.25 33.60
N ASN A 551 15.26 -9.98 33.03
CA ASN A 551 15.38 -11.44 32.84
C ASN A 551 16.40 -11.80 31.76
N LYS A 552 16.52 -10.98 30.70
CA LYS A 552 17.47 -11.24 29.60
C LYS A 552 18.94 -11.10 30.02
N VAL A 553 19.22 -10.33 31.07
CA VAL A 553 20.57 -10.15 31.64
C VAL A 553 20.72 -10.62 33.08
N ASN A 554 19.67 -11.20 33.68
CA ASN A 554 19.64 -11.64 35.06
C ASN A 554 20.00 -10.54 36.09
N LEU A 555 19.48 -9.32 35.90
CA LEU A 555 19.65 -8.22 36.84
C LEU A 555 18.83 -8.47 38.12
N LYS A 556 19.45 -8.28 39.29
CA LYS A 556 18.75 -8.27 40.58
C LYS A 556 18.01 -6.95 40.74
N THR A 557 16.71 -6.99 41.06
CA THR A 557 15.86 -5.80 41.09
C THR A 557 15.06 -5.71 42.38
N ASN A 558 14.94 -4.50 42.94
CA ASN A 558 14.09 -4.19 44.08
C ASN A 558 13.10 -3.09 43.69
N TYR A 559 11.80 -3.36 43.79
CA TYR A 559 10.74 -2.40 43.43
C TYR A 559 10.31 -1.60 44.65
N ILE A 560 10.33 -0.27 44.52
CA ILE A 560 9.81 0.62 45.55
C ILE A 560 8.70 1.48 44.95
N PHE A 561 7.49 1.29 45.47
CA PHE A 561 6.29 1.97 44.99
C PHE A 561 6.20 3.37 45.57
N GLU A 562 5.99 4.36 44.70
CA GLU A 562 5.87 5.76 45.07
C GLU A 562 4.55 6.33 44.56
N ASP A 563 3.78 6.96 45.46
CA ASP A 563 2.45 7.51 45.13
C ASP A 563 2.49 8.76 44.25
N LYS A 564 3.64 9.44 44.20
CA LYS A 564 3.84 10.69 43.46
C LYS A 564 5.07 10.60 42.57
N PHE A 565 4.90 10.93 41.30
CA PHE A 565 5.98 11.02 40.32
C PHE A 565 7.08 12.02 40.73
N THR A 566 6.71 13.14 41.37
CA THR A 566 7.69 14.12 41.89
C THR A 566 8.65 13.51 42.91
N LYS A 567 8.15 12.62 43.78
CA LYS A 567 8.95 11.92 44.78
C LYS A 567 9.95 10.99 44.09
N SER A 568 9.56 10.30 43.02
CA SER A 568 10.47 9.48 42.22
C SER A 568 11.61 10.29 41.61
N LEU A 569 11.32 11.48 41.07
CA LEU A 569 12.34 12.38 40.52
C LEU A 569 13.32 12.85 41.61
N ASP A 570 12.80 13.29 42.76
CA ASP A 570 13.62 13.75 43.89
C ASP A 570 14.54 12.65 44.42
N LEU A 571 14.05 11.41 44.44
CA LEU A 571 14.82 10.26 44.92
C LEU A 571 15.93 9.87 43.95
N ILE A 572 15.73 9.97 42.64
CA ILE A 572 16.80 9.79 41.64
C ILE A 572 17.82 10.92 41.76
N LYS A 573 17.37 12.17 41.87
CA LYS A 573 18.26 13.33 42.06
C LYS A 573 19.13 13.22 43.32
N LYS A 574 18.57 12.65 44.40
CA LYS A 574 19.29 12.35 45.65
C LYS A 574 20.06 11.02 45.62
N LYS A 575 20.10 10.33 44.48
CA LYS A 575 20.73 9.01 44.27
C LYS A 575 20.25 7.93 45.26
N LYS A 576 19.02 8.05 45.76
CA LYS A 576 18.35 7.04 46.60
C LYS A 576 17.61 5.98 45.78
N ARG A 577 17.48 6.19 44.47
CA ARG A 577 16.90 5.27 43.49
C ARG A 577 17.76 5.27 42.25
N ASP A 578 17.76 4.15 41.55
CA ASP A 578 18.72 3.88 40.49
C ASP A 578 18.11 4.17 39.13
N ILE A 579 16.84 3.82 38.98
CA ILE A 579 16.11 3.90 37.73
C ILE A 579 14.63 4.22 37.95
N LEU A 580 14.08 5.00 37.02
CA LEU A 580 12.65 5.23 36.81
C LEU A 580 12.29 4.73 35.41
N LEU A 581 11.33 3.80 35.35
CA LEU A 581 11.16 2.95 34.19
C LEU A 581 10.60 3.63 32.94
N LEU A 582 9.73 4.65 33.08
CA LEU A 582 9.19 5.39 31.95
C LEU A 582 9.05 6.87 32.26
N THR A 583 9.70 7.70 31.46
CA THR A 583 9.59 9.15 31.43
C THR A 583 10.18 9.66 30.09
N SER A 584 10.42 10.97 29.94
CA SER A 584 11.23 11.51 28.85
C SER A 584 12.36 12.37 29.40
N ASN A 585 13.40 12.53 28.58
CA ASN A 585 14.41 13.55 28.81
C ASN A 585 13.82 14.95 28.63
N THR A 586 14.22 15.84 29.52
CA THR A 586 14.02 17.30 29.46
C THR A 586 15.37 17.93 29.82
N LYS A 587 15.63 19.17 29.38
CA LYS A 587 16.89 19.87 29.66
C LYS A 587 17.26 19.84 31.15
N GLU A 588 16.30 20.15 32.02
CA GLU A 588 16.46 20.11 33.48
C GLU A 588 16.85 18.72 34.02
N ARG A 589 16.31 17.64 33.45
CA ARG A 589 16.56 16.28 33.95
C ARG A 589 17.91 15.72 33.46
N GLU A 590 18.36 16.16 32.29
CA GLU A 590 19.66 15.78 31.74
C GLU A 590 20.84 16.32 32.58
N GLU A 591 20.61 17.33 33.43
CA GLU A 591 21.61 17.86 34.36
C GLU A 591 22.00 16.89 35.50
N TYR A 592 21.14 15.94 35.86
CA TYR A 592 21.35 15.04 37.01
C TYR A 592 21.02 13.56 36.73
N SER A 593 20.71 13.22 35.48
CA SER A 593 20.36 11.85 35.08
C SER A 593 20.72 11.56 33.63
N ILE A 594 20.90 10.28 33.33
CA ILE A 594 21.11 9.77 31.97
C ILE A 594 19.89 8.97 31.52
N PHE A 595 19.65 8.94 30.21
CA PHE A 595 18.49 8.26 29.63
C PHE A 595 18.90 7.14 28.68
N THR A 596 18.07 6.11 28.61
CA THR A 596 18.17 5.06 27.59
C THR A 596 17.72 5.54 26.22
N ASP A 597 17.87 4.67 25.23
CA ASP A 597 17.22 4.82 23.94
C ASP A 597 15.69 4.76 24.10
N THR A 598 14.98 5.26 23.09
CA THR A 598 13.53 5.35 23.14
C THR A 598 12.91 3.95 23.07
N ILE A 599 12.16 3.59 24.11
CA ILE A 599 11.49 2.30 24.24
C ILE A 599 10.17 2.31 23.46
N PHE A 600 9.43 3.41 23.63
CA PHE A 600 8.08 3.57 23.10
C PHE A 600 7.79 5.04 22.77
N LYS A 601 6.92 5.30 21.80
CA LYS A 601 6.51 6.67 21.42
C LYS A 601 4.99 6.76 21.45
N THR A 602 4.49 7.84 22.03
CA THR A 602 3.04 8.13 22.08
C THR A 602 2.76 9.61 21.90
N PRO A 603 1.71 10.02 21.18
CA PRO A 603 1.31 11.42 21.15
C PRO A 603 0.81 11.88 22.52
N ILE A 604 1.04 13.16 22.83
CA ILE A 604 0.33 13.82 23.93
C ILE A 604 -1.06 14.19 23.40
N GLY A 605 -2.09 13.60 24.01
CA GLY A 605 -3.49 13.87 23.73
C GLY A 605 -4.00 15.07 24.51
N ILE A 606 -5.14 15.59 24.08
CA ILE A 606 -5.87 16.69 24.69
C ILE A 606 -7.28 16.19 24.96
N ALA A 607 -7.66 16.09 26.23
CA ALA A 607 -9.03 15.77 26.64
C ALA A 607 -9.80 17.05 26.99
N THR A 608 -11.05 17.13 26.59
CA THR A 608 -11.98 18.24 26.89
C THR A 608 -13.36 17.69 27.22
N LEU A 609 -14.30 18.56 27.59
CA LEU A 609 -15.72 18.19 27.66
C LEU A 609 -16.25 17.81 26.26
N LYS A 610 -17.32 16.99 26.21
CA LYS A 610 -17.90 16.47 24.97
C LYS A 610 -18.41 17.55 24.01
N ASP A 611 -18.85 18.68 24.53
CA ASP A 611 -19.41 19.78 23.74
C ASP A 611 -18.33 20.69 23.13
N GLU A 612 -17.07 20.52 23.54
CA GLU A 612 -15.95 21.32 23.03
C GLU A 612 -15.52 20.87 21.62
N ASN A 613 -15.07 21.84 20.82
CA ASN A 613 -14.61 21.57 19.47
C ASN A 613 -13.28 20.79 19.44
N TYR A 614 -13.03 20.11 18.32
CA TYR A 614 -11.76 19.41 18.08
C TYR A 614 -10.57 20.39 18.14
N ILE A 615 -9.50 19.98 18.83
CA ILE A 615 -8.28 20.75 19.07
C ILE A 615 -7.13 20.12 18.26
N PRO A 616 -6.75 20.70 17.10
CA PRO A 616 -5.81 20.07 16.18
C PRO A 616 -4.35 20.07 16.67
N ASN A 617 -3.97 21.01 17.54
CA ASN A 617 -2.64 21.15 18.12
C ASN A 617 -2.66 22.02 19.40
N ALA A 618 -1.52 22.11 20.10
CA ALA A 618 -1.43 22.80 21.39
C ALA A 618 -1.53 24.34 21.34
N SER A 619 -1.38 25.01 20.19
CA SER A 619 -1.46 26.49 20.15
C SER A 619 -2.87 27.01 20.48
N TYR A 620 -3.90 26.17 20.28
CA TYR A 620 -5.29 26.47 20.62
C TYR A 620 -5.56 26.49 22.13
N LEU A 621 -4.61 26.02 22.94
CA LEU A 621 -4.68 26.04 24.39
C LEU A 621 -4.09 27.32 25.00
N GLU A 622 -3.51 28.22 24.19
CA GLU A 622 -2.95 29.47 24.69
C GLU A 622 -4.03 30.35 25.36
N GLY A 623 -3.74 30.86 26.55
CA GLY A 623 -4.69 31.61 27.36
C GLY A 623 -5.80 30.78 28.02
N LYS A 624 -5.83 29.46 27.84
CA LYS A 624 -6.80 28.55 28.48
C LYS A 624 -6.20 27.88 29.71
N LYS A 625 -7.06 27.56 30.69
CA LYS A 625 -6.68 26.76 31.88
C LYS A 625 -6.57 25.28 31.49
N VAL A 626 -5.36 24.73 31.53
CA VAL A 626 -5.08 23.34 31.16
C VAL A 626 -4.56 22.57 32.37
N ALA A 627 -5.29 21.55 32.81
CA ALA A 627 -4.82 20.69 33.88
C ALA A 627 -3.76 19.69 33.37
N VAL A 628 -2.70 19.54 34.16
CA VAL A 628 -1.60 18.61 33.88
C VAL A 628 -0.99 18.14 35.20
N GLY A 629 -0.44 16.92 35.23
CA GLY A 629 0.27 16.43 36.41
C GLY A 629 1.51 17.26 36.71
N LYS A 630 1.73 17.57 37.99
CA LYS A 630 2.86 18.39 38.46
C LYS A 630 4.20 17.73 38.19
N ASN A 631 5.12 18.47 37.55
CA ASN A 631 6.40 18.04 37.02
C ASN A 631 6.31 16.87 36.03
N TYR A 632 5.16 16.64 35.41
CA TYR A 632 5.04 15.61 34.39
C TYR A 632 5.77 16.07 33.13
N THR A 633 6.19 15.12 32.31
CA THR A 633 6.88 15.45 31.05
C THR A 633 6.00 16.31 30.13
N ALA A 634 4.70 16.02 30.06
CA ALA A 634 3.77 16.78 29.21
C ALA A 634 3.77 18.27 29.59
N GLU A 635 3.76 18.58 30.88
CA GLU A 635 3.87 19.95 31.40
C GLU A 635 5.17 20.62 30.95
N LYS A 636 6.32 19.96 31.15
CA LYS A 636 7.64 20.54 30.83
C LYS A 636 7.80 20.80 29.32
N LEU A 637 7.42 19.83 28.49
CA LEU A 637 7.50 19.96 27.03
C LEU A 637 6.54 21.02 26.49
N LEU A 638 5.34 21.14 27.06
CA LEU A 638 4.38 22.15 26.64
C LEU A 638 4.73 23.54 27.17
N LYS A 639 5.22 23.69 28.40
CA LYS A 639 5.71 24.98 28.94
C LYS A 639 6.88 25.53 28.12
N GLU A 640 7.79 24.67 27.67
CA GLU A 640 8.94 25.09 26.83
C GLU A 640 8.49 25.59 25.45
N LYS A 641 7.50 24.93 24.83
CA LYS A 641 7.08 25.25 23.46
C LYS A 641 5.91 26.25 23.37
N TYR A 642 5.06 26.30 24.39
CA TYR A 642 3.82 27.09 24.45
C TYR A 642 3.69 27.79 25.82
N PRO A 643 4.52 28.81 26.10
CA PRO A 643 4.58 29.46 27.42
C PRO A 643 3.31 30.24 27.79
N LYS A 644 2.42 30.49 26.83
CA LYS A 644 1.15 31.24 27.04
C LYS A 644 0.00 30.37 27.54
N ILE A 645 0.18 29.06 27.69
CA ILE A 645 -0.83 28.16 28.25
C ILE A 645 -0.87 28.36 29.77
N ILE A 646 -2.08 28.47 30.36
CA ILE A 646 -2.25 28.61 31.80
C ILE A 646 -2.37 27.21 32.42
N PHE A 647 -1.27 26.69 32.96
CA PHE A 647 -1.27 25.34 33.54
C PHE A 647 -1.85 25.30 34.95
N VAL A 648 -2.73 24.33 35.20
CA VAL A 648 -3.25 23.97 36.53
C VAL A 648 -2.60 22.65 36.94
N GLU A 649 -1.68 22.72 37.90
CA GLU A 649 -0.93 21.56 38.37
C GLU A 649 -1.79 20.64 39.25
N THR A 650 -1.73 19.34 38.99
CA THR A 650 -2.47 18.30 39.73
C THR A 650 -1.53 17.21 40.24
N LYS A 651 -1.97 16.40 41.22
CA LYS A 651 -1.17 15.32 41.81
C LYS A 651 -1.05 14.13 40.85
N ASN A 652 -2.11 13.84 40.10
CA ASN A 652 -2.19 12.73 39.15
C ASN A 652 -3.23 13.02 38.05
N LEU A 653 -3.26 12.17 37.02
CA LEU A 653 -4.17 12.33 35.89
C LEU A 653 -5.66 12.22 36.27
N LYS A 654 -5.99 11.43 37.29
CA LYS A 654 -7.36 11.31 37.79
C LYS A 654 -7.90 12.66 38.30
N GLU A 655 -7.13 13.34 39.15
CA GLU A 655 -7.49 14.68 39.65
C GLU A 655 -7.63 15.70 38.51
N ALA A 656 -6.78 15.60 37.48
CA ALA A 656 -6.90 16.45 36.29
C ALA A 656 -8.21 16.22 35.53
N LEU A 657 -8.60 14.95 35.32
CA LEU A 657 -9.86 14.59 34.68
C LEU A 657 -11.09 14.97 35.53
N GLU A 658 -11.01 14.86 36.86
CA GLU A 658 -12.05 15.32 37.79
C GLU A 658 -12.28 16.84 37.64
N LEU A 659 -11.21 17.64 37.63
CA LEU A 659 -11.31 19.09 37.40
C LEU A 659 -11.93 19.44 36.03
N LEU A 660 -11.65 18.65 34.99
CA LEU A 660 -12.23 18.83 33.66
C LEU A 660 -13.72 18.48 33.66
N SER A 661 -14.10 17.35 34.27
CA SER A 661 -15.49 16.92 34.39
C SER A 661 -16.35 17.95 35.14
N GLU A 662 -15.76 18.63 36.14
CA GLU A 662 -16.39 19.72 36.91
C GLU A 662 -16.34 21.07 36.20
N ASN A 663 -15.84 21.14 34.96
CA ASN A 663 -15.68 22.36 34.18
C ASN A 663 -14.82 23.45 34.86
N LYS A 664 -13.87 23.05 35.73
CA LYS A 664 -12.92 23.96 36.40
C LYS A 664 -11.70 24.29 35.54
N VAL A 665 -11.41 23.45 34.55
CA VAL A 665 -10.35 23.61 33.56
C VAL A 665 -10.91 23.35 32.16
N TYR A 666 -10.29 23.98 31.16
CA TYR A 666 -10.71 23.87 29.76
C TYR A 666 -10.30 22.53 29.12
N ALA A 667 -9.10 22.06 29.45
CA ALA A 667 -8.54 20.83 28.88
C ALA A 667 -7.63 20.11 29.87
N VAL A 668 -7.42 18.82 29.64
CA VAL A 668 -6.41 17.99 30.31
C VAL A 668 -5.45 17.45 29.26
N VAL A 669 -4.15 17.48 29.54
CA VAL A 669 -3.12 16.98 28.63
C VAL A 669 -2.27 15.89 29.28
N ASP A 670 -2.19 14.73 28.62
CA ASP A 670 -1.33 13.62 28.99
C ASP A 670 -1.10 12.75 27.73
N SER A 671 -0.35 11.67 27.85
CA SER A 671 -0.25 10.63 26.84
C SER A 671 -1.63 10.08 26.45
N MET A 672 -1.86 9.94 25.14
CA MET A 672 -3.17 9.55 24.61
C MET A 672 -3.68 8.18 25.14
N PRO A 673 -2.83 7.14 25.31
CA PRO A 673 -3.24 5.90 25.95
C PRO A 673 -3.64 6.06 27.42
N ALA A 674 -2.97 6.91 28.21
CA ALA A 674 -3.34 7.14 29.61
C ALA A 674 -4.68 7.89 29.71
N LEU A 675 -4.91 8.90 28.85
CA LEU A 675 -6.21 9.56 28.76
C LEU A 675 -7.31 8.56 28.43
N SER A 676 -7.10 7.75 27.38
CA SER A 676 -8.09 6.77 26.93
C SER A 676 -8.41 5.71 28.00
N ASP A 677 -7.38 5.19 28.68
CA ASP A 677 -7.55 4.19 29.73
C ASP A 677 -8.28 4.79 30.95
N GLN A 678 -7.86 5.96 31.43
CA GLN A 678 -8.46 6.54 32.65
C GLN A 678 -9.86 7.11 32.43
N ILE A 679 -10.15 7.68 31.25
CA ILE A 679 -11.52 8.10 30.91
C ILE A 679 -12.46 6.88 30.97
N LYS A 680 -12.02 5.73 30.47
CA LYS A 680 -12.79 4.48 30.46
C LYS A 680 -12.90 3.86 31.85
N GLU A 681 -11.79 3.71 32.57
CA GLU A 681 -11.73 3.09 33.90
C GLU A 681 -12.60 3.81 34.93
N PHE A 682 -12.54 5.15 34.96
CA PHE A 682 -13.33 5.96 35.88
C PHE A 682 -14.71 6.36 35.33
N ALA A 683 -15.09 5.81 34.17
CA ALA A 683 -16.39 6.01 33.54
C ALA A 683 -16.80 7.49 33.36
N PHE A 684 -15.87 8.35 32.95
CA PHE A 684 -16.19 9.74 32.65
C PHE A 684 -17.07 9.83 31.39
N THR A 685 -18.34 10.18 31.56
CA THR A 685 -19.34 10.19 30.47
C THR A 685 -19.39 11.50 29.70
N ASN A 686 -18.87 12.58 30.26
CA ASN A 686 -18.89 13.94 29.71
C ASN A 686 -17.55 14.39 29.11
N ILE A 687 -16.52 13.56 29.15
CA ILE A 687 -15.17 13.86 28.62
C ILE A 687 -14.93 13.11 27.31
N LYS A 688 -14.22 13.75 26.37
CA LYS A 688 -13.70 13.12 25.16
C LYS A 688 -12.24 13.52 24.91
N ILE A 689 -11.53 12.72 24.12
CA ILE A 689 -10.21 13.11 23.60
C ILE A 689 -10.44 13.94 22.33
N SER A 690 -10.21 15.25 22.43
CA SER A 690 -10.50 16.22 21.36
C SER A 690 -9.33 16.47 20.43
N GLY A 691 -8.20 15.78 20.58
CA GLY A 691 -7.09 15.85 19.63
C GLY A 691 -5.73 15.58 20.27
N SER A 692 -4.67 16.04 19.61
CA SER A 692 -3.29 15.86 20.08
C SER A 692 -2.50 17.15 19.93
N THR A 693 -1.54 17.37 20.83
CA THR A 693 -0.65 18.53 20.81
C THR A 693 0.35 18.52 19.64
N LYS A 694 0.41 17.45 18.84
CA LYS A 694 1.44 17.14 17.83
C LYS A 694 2.85 16.93 18.39
N ILE A 695 3.02 17.01 19.71
CA ILE A 695 4.26 16.64 20.39
C ILE A 695 4.23 15.13 20.64
N VAL A 696 5.30 14.46 20.20
CA VAL A 696 5.50 13.03 20.45
C VAL A 696 6.27 12.87 21.76
N PHE A 697 5.65 12.16 22.70
CA PHE A 697 6.24 11.76 23.96
C PHE A 697 7.17 10.55 23.70
N ASN A 698 8.49 10.78 23.78
CA ASN A 698 9.50 9.74 23.64
C ASN A 698 9.76 9.09 25.01
N MET A 699 9.24 7.89 25.20
CA MET A 699 9.32 7.18 26.47
C MET A 699 10.66 6.45 26.60
N LYS A 700 11.38 6.77 27.67
CA LYS A 700 12.73 6.30 27.99
C LYS A 700 12.81 5.94 29.48
N MET A 701 13.79 5.13 29.85
CA MET A 701 14.16 4.94 31.24
C MET A 701 15.12 6.06 31.67
N MET A 702 14.90 6.60 32.86
CA MET A 702 15.76 7.61 33.50
C MET A 702 16.60 6.93 34.57
N ILE A 703 17.91 7.05 34.46
CA ILE A 703 18.90 6.38 35.30
C ILE A 703 19.73 7.46 35.98
N ARG A 704 20.18 7.24 37.21
CA ARG A 704 21.14 8.15 37.85
C ARG A 704 22.39 8.34 36.99
N ASP A 705 22.98 9.53 37.03
CA ASP A 705 24.03 9.97 36.11
C ASP A 705 25.34 9.16 36.18
N ASP A 706 25.65 8.58 37.33
CA ASP A 706 26.83 7.74 37.60
C ASP A 706 26.65 6.26 37.23
N TYR A 707 25.48 5.84 36.71
CA TYR A 707 25.18 4.46 36.30
C TYR A 707 25.24 4.28 34.77
N THR A 708 26.32 4.75 34.15
CA THR A 708 26.55 4.66 32.70
C THR A 708 26.63 3.22 32.20
N ILE A 709 27.17 2.31 33.02
CA ILE A 709 27.24 0.86 32.73
C ILE A 709 25.83 0.26 32.64
N LEU A 710 24.94 0.60 33.58
CA LEU A 710 23.54 0.15 33.55
C LEU A 710 22.83 0.64 32.28
N LYS A 711 23.04 1.89 31.88
CA LYS A 711 22.51 2.42 30.62
C LYS A 711 23.01 1.62 29.41
N SER A 712 24.31 1.29 29.36
CA SER A 712 24.89 0.48 28.29
C SER A 712 24.23 -0.90 28.20
N ILE A 713 24.10 -1.59 29.34
CA ILE A 713 23.43 -2.90 29.44
C ILE A 713 22.00 -2.81 28.89
N ILE A 714 21.21 -1.86 29.38
CA ILE A 714 19.81 -1.70 28.97
C ILE A 714 19.72 -1.41 27.46
N ASN A 715 20.52 -0.50 26.93
CA ASN A 715 20.50 -0.18 25.49
C ASN A 715 20.91 -1.39 24.63
N LYS A 716 21.91 -2.18 25.03
CA LYS A 716 22.27 -3.42 24.33
C LYS A 716 21.12 -4.42 24.34
N VAL A 717 20.36 -4.50 25.43
CA VAL A 717 19.17 -5.35 25.50
C VAL A 717 18.06 -4.81 24.60
N LEU A 718 17.76 -3.51 24.65
CA LEU A 718 16.75 -2.86 23.81
C LEU A 718 17.00 -3.04 22.31
N LEU A 719 18.28 -3.01 21.88
CA LEU A 719 18.69 -3.31 20.50
C LEU A 719 18.45 -4.78 20.08
N ASN A 720 18.25 -5.67 21.05
CA ASN A 720 18.05 -7.11 20.88
C ASN A 720 16.64 -7.59 21.22
N ILE A 721 15.72 -6.69 21.55
CA ILE A 721 14.28 -7.00 21.65
C ILE A 721 13.71 -6.96 20.23
N THR A 722 13.01 -8.02 19.82
CA THR A 722 12.44 -8.10 18.47
C THR A 722 11.27 -7.12 18.32
N GLU A 723 10.94 -6.73 17.09
CA GLU A 723 9.75 -5.90 16.84
C GLU A 723 8.44 -6.64 17.20
N GLU A 724 8.47 -7.98 17.16
CA GLU A 724 7.35 -8.83 17.59
C GLU A 724 7.15 -8.76 19.11
N ASP A 725 8.21 -8.88 19.91
CA ASP A 725 8.15 -8.72 21.38
C ASP A 725 7.62 -7.35 21.78
N LYS A 726 8.10 -6.29 21.11
CA LYS A 726 7.63 -4.92 21.33
C LYS A 726 6.14 -4.80 21.03
N LYS A 727 5.66 -5.45 19.95
CA LYS A 727 4.25 -5.45 19.56
C LYS A 727 3.39 -6.24 20.55
N ILE A 728 3.86 -7.38 21.05
CA ILE A 728 3.17 -8.19 22.06
C ILE A 728 2.98 -7.38 23.35
N ILE A 729 4.07 -6.80 23.89
CA ILE A 729 4.00 -5.98 25.11
C ILE A 729 3.10 -4.76 24.91
N LYS A 730 3.21 -4.08 23.76
CA LYS A 730 2.38 -2.92 23.45
C LYS A 730 0.89 -3.27 23.38
N ASN A 731 0.54 -4.32 22.61
CA ASN A 731 -0.86 -4.69 22.37
C ASN A 731 -1.54 -5.23 23.64
N LYS A 732 -0.79 -5.82 24.57
CA LYS A 732 -1.30 -6.26 25.88
C LYS A 732 -1.87 -5.09 26.69
N TRP A 733 -1.29 -3.90 26.57
CA TRP A 733 -1.65 -2.73 27.39
C TRP A 733 -2.38 -1.62 26.64
N ILE A 734 -2.21 -1.53 25.31
CA ILE A 734 -2.73 -0.45 24.48
C ILE A 734 -3.55 -1.07 23.35
N ASN A 735 -4.85 -1.26 23.59
CA ASN A 735 -5.80 -1.69 22.56
C ASN A 735 -6.56 -0.46 22.07
N LEU A 736 -6.08 0.16 20.99
CA LEU A 736 -6.75 1.30 20.36
C LEU A 736 -7.61 0.76 19.22
N GLU A 737 -8.90 0.60 19.47
CA GLU A 737 -9.90 0.57 18.41
C GLU A 737 -9.89 1.97 17.77
N TYR A 738 -9.30 2.06 16.58
CA TYR A 738 -9.33 3.28 15.79
C TYR A 738 -10.72 3.40 15.16
N GLU A 739 -11.57 4.28 15.68
CA GLU A 739 -12.61 4.87 14.84
C GLU A 739 -11.91 5.78 13.82
N GLU A 740 -12.01 5.42 12.53
CA GLU A 740 -11.48 6.23 11.44
C GLU A 740 -12.20 7.60 11.43
N ASN A 741 -11.49 8.63 11.90
CA ASN A 741 -12.01 9.99 11.85
C ASN A 741 -12.12 10.48 10.40
N PHE A 742 -13.33 10.90 10.04
CA PHE A 742 -13.64 11.52 8.76
C PHE A 742 -12.72 12.73 8.51
N ASN A 743 -12.05 12.71 7.38
CA ASN A 743 -11.16 13.79 6.96
C ASN A 743 -11.97 15.02 6.54
N TYR A 744 -12.19 15.96 7.47
CA TYR A 744 -12.82 17.25 7.21
C TYR A 744 -12.03 18.14 6.22
N SER A 745 -10.83 17.76 5.75
CA SER A 745 -10.14 18.46 4.66
C SER A 745 -10.99 18.54 3.40
N LEU A 746 -11.73 17.46 3.07
CA LEU A 746 -12.61 17.49 1.92
C LEU A 746 -13.78 18.46 2.15
N ILE A 747 -14.32 18.48 3.37
CA ILE A 747 -15.39 19.41 3.75
C ILE A 747 -14.89 20.84 3.70
N TRP A 748 -13.70 21.15 4.21
CA TRP A 748 -13.11 22.49 4.11
C TRP A 748 -12.75 22.87 2.67
N LYS A 749 -12.38 21.92 1.80
CA LYS A 749 -12.21 22.17 0.35
C LYS A 749 -13.54 22.44 -0.34
N ILE A 750 -14.61 21.74 0.06
CA ILE A 750 -15.97 21.97 -0.43
C ILE A 750 -16.49 23.32 0.08
N VAL A 751 -16.31 23.64 1.36
CA VAL A 751 -16.66 24.93 1.96
C VAL A 751 -15.84 26.04 1.34
N LEU A 752 -14.54 25.88 1.14
CA LEU A 752 -13.70 26.86 0.43
C LEU A 752 -14.17 27.01 -1.02
N GLY A 753 -14.49 25.92 -1.71
CA GLY A 753 -15.09 25.95 -3.05
C GLY A 753 -16.42 26.69 -3.06
N PHE A 754 -17.29 26.44 -2.07
CA PHE A 754 -18.56 27.15 -1.90
C PHE A 754 -18.35 28.62 -1.54
N THR A 755 -17.37 28.96 -0.71
CA THR A 755 -17.03 30.34 -0.35
C THR A 755 -16.41 31.06 -1.54
N ILE A 756 -15.61 30.39 -2.37
CA ILE A 756 -15.10 30.92 -3.65
C ILE A 756 -16.26 31.12 -4.62
N ILE A 757 -17.20 30.18 -4.69
CA ILE A 757 -18.42 30.33 -5.50
C ILE A 757 -19.28 31.46 -4.94
N LEU A 758 -19.41 31.61 -3.63
CA LEU A 758 -20.20 32.67 -2.99
C LEU A 758 -19.54 34.04 -3.18
N ILE A 759 -18.22 34.13 -3.03
CA ILE A 759 -17.42 35.32 -3.36
C ILE A 759 -17.52 35.59 -4.86
N PHE A 760 -17.53 34.57 -5.71
CA PHE A 760 -17.72 34.71 -7.16
C PHE A 760 -19.14 35.18 -7.50
N VAL A 761 -20.16 34.72 -6.77
CA VAL A 761 -21.56 35.16 -6.91
C VAL A 761 -21.74 36.59 -6.39
N ILE A 762 -21.12 36.94 -5.26
CA ILE A 762 -21.12 38.32 -4.71
C ILE A 762 -20.34 39.25 -5.64
N TYR A 763 -19.20 38.80 -6.15
CA TYR A 763 -18.42 39.50 -7.17
C TYR A 763 -19.22 39.62 -8.46
N LYS A 764 -19.92 38.57 -8.91
CA LYS A 764 -20.81 38.59 -10.08
C LYS A 764 -22.01 39.51 -9.87
N ASN A 765 -22.56 39.59 -8.67
CA ASN A 765 -23.66 40.51 -8.33
C ASN A 765 -23.18 41.96 -8.27
N ARG A 766 -22.00 42.23 -7.73
CA ARG A 766 -21.36 43.54 -7.83
C ARG A 766 -20.99 43.90 -9.27
N GLN A 767 -20.52 42.93 -10.04
CA GLN A 767 -20.27 43.06 -11.47
C GLN A 767 -21.60 43.28 -12.23
N LEU A 768 -22.73 42.70 -11.78
CA LEU A 768 -24.06 42.89 -12.33
C LEU A 768 -24.56 44.33 -12.12
N LEU A 769 -24.29 44.91 -10.95
CA LEU A 769 -24.58 46.31 -10.65
C LEU A 769 -23.71 47.25 -11.51
N GLN A 770 -22.44 46.88 -11.76
CA GLN A 770 -21.59 47.57 -12.74
C GLN A 770 -22.06 47.36 -14.19
N TYR A 771 -22.60 46.18 -14.53
CA TYR A 771 -23.20 45.88 -15.83
C TYR A 771 -24.49 46.68 -16.06
N GLN A 772 -25.21 47.05 -15.01
CA GLN A 772 -26.37 47.95 -15.13
C GLN A 772 -25.92 49.38 -15.48
N GLU A 773 -24.80 49.84 -14.94
CA GLU A 773 -24.15 51.09 -15.38
C GLU A 773 -23.58 50.96 -16.80
N GLU A 774 -23.08 49.77 -17.17
CA GLU A 774 -22.63 49.43 -18.52
C GLU A 774 -23.80 49.22 -19.51
N LEU A 775 -25.00 48.92 -19.03
CA LEU A 775 -26.24 48.78 -19.81
C LEU A 775 -26.69 50.14 -20.37
N ASN A 776 -26.43 51.19 -19.61
CA ASN A 776 -26.57 52.56 -20.08
C ASN A 776 -25.52 52.92 -21.14
N LYS A 777 -24.34 52.28 -21.11
CA LYS A 777 -23.38 52.25 -22.25
C LYS A 777 -23.81 51.26 -23.36
N THR A 778 -24.62 50.25 -23.06
CA THR A 778 -25.11 49.22 -24.01
C THR A 778 -26.18 49.77 -24.94
N LYS A 779 -26.80 50.89 -24.59
CA LYS A 779 -27.53 51.73 -25.54
C LYS A 779 -26.65 52.18 -26.72
N THR A 780 -25.36 52.37 -26.49
CA THR A 780 -24.34 52.58 -27.54
C THR A 780 -23.93 51.26 -28.20
N ASN A 781 -24.02 50.12 -27.50
CA ASN A 781 -23.93 48.77 -28.09
C ASN A 781 -25.16 48.37 -28.92
N LEU A 782 -26.23 49.17 -28.97
CA LEU A 782 -27.36 48.96 -29.88
C LEU A 782 -26.91 48.98 -31.35
N GLU A 783 -25.88 49.78 -31.64
CA GLU A 783 -25.24 49.86 -32.95
C GLU A 783 -24.37 48.61 -33.23
N ASN A 784 -23.71 48.08 -32.20
CA ASN A 784 -23.08 46.76 -32.23
C ASN A 784 -24.12 45.61 -32.30
N SER A 785 -25.36 45.83 -31.86
CA SER A 785 -26.42 44.81 -31.83
C SER A 785 -26.89 44.38 -33.21
N ILE A 786 -26.77 45.24 -34.24
CA ILE A 786 -27.04 44.86 -35.64
C ILE A 786 -25.97 43.90 -36.17
N LYS A 787 -24.70 44.11 -35.77
CA LYS A 787 -23.57 43.24 -36.10
C LYS A 787 -23.61 41.94 -35.29
N ASN A 788 -23.98 42.02 -34.01
CA ASN A 788 -24.19 40.88 -33.13
C ASN A 788 -25.42 40.07 -33.54
N PHE A 789 -26.47 40.66 -34.12
CA PHE A 789 -27.62 39.92 -34.63
C PHE A 789 -27.24 38.94 -35.76
N ARG A 790 -26.35 39.34 -36.68
CA ARG A 790 -25.79 38.45 -37.71
C ARG A 790 -24.89 37.35 -37.10
N LEU A 791 -24.03 37.72 -36.14
CA LEU A 791 -23.22 36.75 -35.40
C LEU A 791 -24.07 35.78 -34.54
N LEU A 792 -25.20 36.22 -33.99
CA LEU A 792 -26.12 35.38 -33.20
C LEU A 792 -26.83 34.35 -34.08
N LEU A 793 -27.06 34.66 -35.37
CA LEU A 793 -27.56 33.70 -36.34
C LEU A 793 -26.46 32.70 -36.73
N ASP A 794 -25.21 33.13 -36.91
CA ASP A 794 -24.07 32.25 -37.29
C ASP A 794 -23.47 31.44 -36.11
N VAL A 795 -23.68 31.83 -34.84
CA VAL A 795 -23.22 31.12 -33.63
C VAL A 795 -24.26 30.10 -33.12
N ASN A 796 -25.47 30.10 -33.66
CA ASN A 796 -26.48 29.12 -33.29
C ASN A 796 -26.06 27.72 -33.76
N ILE A 797 -26.15 26.74 -32.88
CA ILE A 797 -25.90 25.31 -33.16
C ILE A 797 -26.97 24.74 -34.13
N ALA A 798 -28.08 25.46 -34.29
CA ALA A 798 -29.06 25.17 -35.31
C ALA A 798 -28.69 25.83 -36.65
N GLY A 799 -28.75 25.08 -37.73
CA GLY A 799 -28.83 25.63 -39.08
C GLY A 799 -30.10 26.47 -39.23
N ILE A 800 -29.96 27.72 -39.68
CA ILE A 800 -31.05 28.67 -39.88
C ILE A 800 -31.17 28.97 -41.37
N VAL A 801 -32.39 28.83 -41.90
CA VAL A 801 -32.74 29.31 -43.24
C VAL A 801 -33.94 30.24 -43.17
N ILE A 802 -33.85 31.38 -43.86
CA ILE A 802 -35.00 32.28 -44.08
C ILE A 802 -35.42 32.18 -45.54
N ILE A 803 -36.69 31.92 -45.75
CA ILE A 803 -37.30 31.78 -47.07
C ILE A 803 -38.40 32.81 -47.27
N ASN A 804 -38.43 33.36 -48.49
CA ASN A 804 -39.44 34.31 -48.95
C ASN A 804 -39.84 33.96 -50.37
N GLU A 805 -41.15 33.88 -50.65
CA GLU A 805 -41.68 33.52 -51.97
C GLU A 805 -41.04 32.21 -52.52
N ASN A 806 -40.90 31.21 -51.64
CA ASN A 806 -40.26 29.90 -51.87
C ASN A 806 -38.75 29.92 -52.20
N LYS A 807 -38.09 31.08 -52.14
CA LYS A 807 -36.66 31.25 -52.37
C LYS A 807 -35.89 31.48 -51.09
N ILE A 808 -34.69 30.91 -51.02
CA ILE A 808 -33.76 31.07 -49.90
C ILE A 808 -33.18 32.49 -49.92
N LYS A 809 -33.43 33.26 -48.86
CA LYS A 809 -32.94 34.65 -48.70
C LYS A 809 -31.78 34.78 -47.76
N TYR A 810 -31.66 33.87 -46.80
CA TYR A 810 -30.57 33.87 -45.84
C TYR A 810 -30.33 32.45 -45.34
N ILE A 811 -29.06 32.11 -45.18
CA ILE A 811 -28.59 30.92 -44.48
C ILE A 811 -27.44 31.30 -43.56
N ASN A 812 -27.38 30.68 -42.38
CA ASN A 812 -26.26 30.84 -41.47
C ASN A 812 -25.13 29.83 -41.79
N ASP A 813 -23.93 30.07 -41.25
CA ASP A 813 -22.77 29.19 -41.44
C ASP A 813 -23.01 27.75 -40.93
N GLU A 814 -23.81 27.60 -39.88
CA GLU A 814 -24.07 26.28 -39.31
C GLU A 814 -24.86 25.36 -40.25
N LEU A 815 -25.82 25.91 -41.01
CA LEU A 815 -26.54 25.12 -42.01
C LEU A 815 -25.61 24.65 -43.14
N THR A 816 -24.60 25.44 -43.52
CA THR A 816 -23.59 25.00 -44.49
C THR A 816 -22.68 23.90 -43.94
N ASN A 817 -22.37 23.92 -42.63
CA ASN A 817 -21.62 22.86 -41.97
C ASN A 817 -22.40 21.54 -41.89
N ILE A 818 -23.67 21.61 -41.48
CA ILE A 818 -24.58 20.45 -41.39
C ILE A 818 -24.72 19.76 -42.76
N LEU A 819 -24.82 20.55 -43.84
CA LEU A 819 -24.95 20.05 -45.21
C LEU A 819 -23.60 19.74 -45.90
N LYS A 820 -22.48 20.11 -45.27
CA LYS A 820 -21.10 19.98 -45.79
C LYS A 820 -20.88 20.66 -47.15
N ILE A 821 -21.41 21.87 -47.32
CA ILE A 821 -21.31 22.66 -48.55
C ILE A 821 -20.23 23.74 -48.41
N ASN A 822 -19.50 24.03 -49.49
CA ASN A 822 -18.31 24.90 -49.44
C ASN A 822 -18.61 26.41 -49.54
N SER A 823 -19.79 26.81 -50.05
CA SER A 823 -20.16 28.23 -50.18
C SER A 823 -21.65 28.47 -49.93
N LYS A 824 -21.99 29.59 -49.27
CA LYS A 824 -23.37 30.03 -49.06
C LYS A 824 -24.05 30.45 -50.38
N ASP A 825 -23.28 30.97 -51.33
CA ASP A 825 -23.79 31.50 -52.60
C ASP A 825 -24.40 30.41 -53.50
N ASP A 826 -24.04 29.14 -53.28
CA ASP A 826 -24.57 27.99 -54.04
C ASP A 826 -26.06 27.73 -53.75
N LEU A 827 -26.57 28.21 -52.62
CA LEU A 827 -27.95 27.98 -52.16
C LEU A 827 -28.81 29.25 -52.11
N LEU A 828 -28.20 30.44 -52.00
CA LEU A 828 -28.94 31.70 -51.94
C LEU A 828 -29.68 31.96 -53.26
N GLY A 829 -30.99 32.22 -53.17
CA GLY A 829 -31.85 32.46 -54.33
C GLY A 829 -32.45 31.20 -54.98
N ASN A 830 -31.97 30.00 -54.62
CA ASN A 830 -32.55 28.73 -55.05
C ASN A 830 -33.90 28.48 -54.38
N ASP A 831 -34.66 27.55 -54.99
CA ASP A 831 -35.92 27.08 -54.44
C ASP A 831 -35.69 26.24 -53.17
N PHE A 832 -36.58 26.37 -52.19
CA PHE A 832 -36.56 25.60 -50.94
C PHE A 832 -36.46 24.08 -51.15
N GLN A 833 -37.04 23.55 -52.25
CA GLN A 833 -36.99 22.13 -52.59
C GLN A 833 -35.58 21.60 -52.85
N ALA A 834 -34.59 22.47 -53.11
CA ALA A 834 -33.20 22.06 -53.24
C ALA A 834 -32.61 21.50 -51.93
N LEU A 835 -33.16 21.92 -50.78
CA LEU A 835 -32.74 21.44 -49.44
C LEU A 835 -33.59 20.27 -48.93
N PHE A 836 -34.85 20.22 -49.34
CA PHE A 836 -35.82 19.21 -48.90
C PHE A 836 -36.49 18.55 -50.11
N GLN A 837 -35.76 17.67 -50.79
CA GLN A 837 -36.23 17.05 -52.04
C GLN A 837 -37.54 16.27 -51.89
N ASN A 838 -37.85 15.79 -50.68
CA ASN A 838 -39.03 14.98 -50.37
C ASN A 838 -40.16 15.73 -49.67
N TYR A 839 -40.03 17.04 -49.39
CA TYR A 839 -41.02 17.80 -48.63
C TYR A 839 -41.28 19.17 -49.25
N LYS A 840 -42.55 19.54 -49.42
CA LYS A 840 -42.92 20.92 -49.76
C LYS A 840 -43.01 21.77 -48.50
N ILE A 841 -42.83 23.08 -48.66
CA ILE A 841 -42.95 24.04 -47.55
C ILE A 841 -44.33 23.98 -46.90
N GLU A 842 -45.39 23.73 -47.68
CA GLU A 842 -46.76 23.58 -47.18
C GLU A 842 -46.91 22.36 -46.25
N ASP A 843 -46.20 21.27 -46.52
CA ASP A 843 -46.22 20.05 -45.72
C ASP A 843 -45.55 20.26 -44.34
N LEU A 844 -44.49 21.08 -44.31
CA LEU A 844 -43.82 21.47 -43.07
C LEU A 844 -44.67 22.43 -42.25
N LEU A 845 -45.36 23.37 -42.90
CA LEU A 845 -46.25 24.34 -42.25
C LEU A 845 -47.49 23.68 -41.64
N LEU A 846 -48.03 22.63 -42.29
CA LEU A 846 -49.14 21.83 -41.76
C LEU A 846 -48.77 21.07 -40.49
N LYS A 847 -47.52 20.60 -40.38
CA LYS A 847 -46.99 19.90 -39.19
C LYS A 847 -46.66 20.84 -38.03
N THR A 848 -46.52 22.15 -38.27
CA THR A 848 -46.20 23.16 -37.24
C THR A 848 -47.39 23.92 -36.65
N LYS A 849 -48.64 23.51 -36.93
CA LYS A 849 -49.84 24.24 -36.48
C LYS A 849 -49.92 24.50 -34.97
N ASP A 850 -49.21 23.71 -34.14
CA ASP A 850 -49.17 23.84 -32.68
C ASP A 850 -47.85 24.43 -32.13
N ASN A 851 -47.00 25.04 -32.97
CA ASN A 851 -45.74 25.69 -32.55
C ASN A 851 -44.67 24.72 -31.97
N GLU A 852 -44.88 23.41 -32.12
CA GLU A 852 -43.98 22.34 -31.71
C GLU A 852 -42.92 22.03 -32.78
N SER A 853 -41.76 21.57 -32.34
CA SER A 853 -40.69 21.07 -33.20
C SER A 853 -40.89 19.59 -33.50
N PHE A 854 -40.54 19.14 -34.70
CA PHE A 854 -40.73 17.75 -35.12
C PHE A 854 -39.47 17.20 -35.79
N GLU A 855 -39.22 15.90 -35.60
CA GLU A 855 -38.07 15.20 -36.15
C GLU A 855 -38.33 14.72 -37.58
N LEU A 856 -37.32 14.80 -38.43
CA LEU A 856 -37.34 14.24 -39.78
C LEU A 856 -35.93 13.95 -40.28
N GLU A 857 -35.84 13.17 -41.35
CA GLU A 857 -34.57 12.91 -42.04
C GLU A 857 -34.36 13.94 -43.14
N LEU A 858 -33.25 14.66 -43.04
CA LEU A 858 -32.84 15.61 -44.06
C LEU A 858 -31.93 14.89 -45.05
N THR A 859 -32.30 14.93 -46.33
CA THR A 859 -31.54 14.34 -47.43
C THR A 859 -31.11 15.42 -48.42
N TYR A 860 -29.80 15.54 -48.64
CA TYR A 860 -29.21 16.48 -49.60
C TYR A 860 -28.35 15.74 -50.65
N ASP A 861 -28.56 16.07 -51.94
CA ASP A 861 -27.87 15.52 -53.12
C ASP A 861 -27.77 13.99 -53.19
N SER A 862 -28.78 13.27 -52.67
CA SER A 862 -28.86 11.79 -52.62
C SER A 862 -27.69 11.06 -51.92
N LYS A 863 -26.84 11.76 -51.15
CA LYS A 863 -25.63 11.17 -50.52
C LYS A 863 -25.55 11.33 -49.01
N ILE A 864 -26.26 12.29 -48.42
CA ILE A 864 -26.23 12.58 -46.97
C ILE A 864 -27.65 12.46 -46.43
N THR A 865 -27.87 11.58 -45.46
CA THR A 865 -29.14 11.46 -44.71
C THR A 865 -28.82 11.61 -43.22
N ILE A 866 -29.36 12.63 -42.58
CA ILE A 866 -29.12 12.92 -41.15
C ILE A 866 -30.44 13.22 -40.42
N PRO A 867 -30.61 12.76 -39.16
CA PRO A 867 -31.79 13.06 -38.38
C PRO A 867 -31.72 14.50 -37.85
N VAL A 868 -32.75 15.30 -38.14
CA VAL A 868 -32.81 16.70 -37.74
C VAL A 868 -34.12 17.01 -37.01
N LEU A 869 -34.05 17.93 -36.05
CA LEU A 869 -35.21 18.54 -35.43
C LEU A 869 -35.51 19.86 -36.13
N ILE A 870 -36.73 20.01 -36.66
CA ILE A 870 -37.13 21.21 -37.40
C ILE A 870 -38.19 22.00 -36.64
N LYS A 871 -38.03 23.33 -36.65
CA LYS A 871 -39.06 24.27 -36.21
C LYS A 871 -39.20 25.40 -37.23
N VAL A 872 -40.43 25.69 -37.61
CA VAL A 872 -40.77 26.75 -38.58
C VAL A 872 -41.55 27.86 -37.86
N LYS A 873 -41.23 29.11 -38.16
CA LYS A 873 -41.99 30.27 -37.66
C LYS A 873 -42.15 31.32 -38.75
N ASP A 874 -43.28 32.00 -38.76
CA ASP A 874 -43.52 33.16 -39.62
C ASP A 874 -42.82 34.40 -39.04
N ILE A 875 -42.15 35.14 -39.91
CA ILE A 875 -41.48 36.40 -39.58
C ILE A 875 -41.74 37.44 -40.66
N ILE A 876 -41.52 38.70 -40.32
CA ILE A 876 -41.41 39.78 -41.29
C ILE A 876 -39.92 40.03 -41.50
N TYR A 877 -39.42 39.73 -42.68
CA TYR A 877 -38.04 39.97 -43.08
C TYR A 877 -38.07 40.89 -44.30
N ASP A 878 -37.39 42.03 -44.20
CA ASP A 878 -37.35 43.07 -45.24
C ASP A 878 -38.75 43.56 -45.68
N ASN A 879 -39.62 43.85 -44.69
CA ASN A 879 -41.03 44.24 -44.88
C ASN A 879 -41.92 43.25 -45.66
N LYS A 880 -41.47 42.01 -45.87
CA LYS A 880 -42.24 40.95 -46.51
C LYS A 880 -42.49 39.77 -45.57
N LYS A 881 -43.63 39.11 -45.75
CA LYS A 881 -43.94 37.86 -45.05
C LYS A 881 -42.94 36.79 -45.48
N SER A 882 -42.22 36.25 -44.51
CA SER A 882 -41.14 35.28 -44.70
C SER A 882 -41.25 34.18 -43.64
N TYR A 883 -40.54 33.08 -43.83
CA TYR A 883 -40.48 32.00 -42.85
C TYR A 883 -39.03 31.79 -42.42
N ILE A 884 -38.83 31.67 -41.11
CA ILE A 884 -37.56 31.22 -40.53
C ILE A 884 -37.70 29.76 -40.14
N ILE A 885 -36.77 28.94 -40.59
CA ILE A 885 -36.69 27.52 -40.28
C ILE A 885 -35.40 27.29 -39.51
N SER A 886 -35.53 26.68 -38.34
CA SER A 886 -34.41 26.23 -37.51
C SER A 886 -34.29 24.71 -37.62
N ILE A 887 -33.07 24.24 -37.88
CA ILE A 887 -32.73 22.84 -38.13
C ILE A 887 -31.60 22.47 -37.16
N ILE A 888 -31.83 21.53 -36.25
CA ILE A 888 -30.82 21.06 -35.30
C ILE A 888 -30.43 19.62 -35.68
N ASP A 889 -29.14 19.37 -35.89
CA ASP A 889 -28.61 18.02 -36.08
C ASP A 889 -28.69 17.24 -34.77
N LEU A 890 -29.40 16.12 -34.77
CA LEU A 890 -29.57 15.26 -33.61
C LEU A 890 -28.53 14.12 -33.53
N THR A 891 -27.59 14.04 -34.47
CA THR A 891 -26.63 12.92 -34.59
C THR A 891 -25.84 12.70 -33.31
N ASP A 892 -25.22 13.76 -32.75
CA ASP A 892 -24.44 13.65 -31.51
C ASP A 892 -25.28 13.36 -30.27
N ILE A 893 -26.53 13.84 -30.23
CA ILE A 893 -27.45 13.58 -29.12
C ILE A 893 -27.90 12.12 -29.15
N LYS A 894 -28.30 11.59 -30.32
CA LYS A 894 -28.66 10.18 -30.47
C LYS A 894 -27.48 9.25 -30.20
N ASN A 895 -26.26 9.62 -30.63
CA ASN A 895 -25.04 8.86 -30.31
C ASN A 895 -24.69 8.88 -28.82
N LYS A 896 -24.86 10.02 -28.14
CA LYS A 896 -24.64 10.12 -26.69
C LYS A 896 -25.70 9.36 -25.90
N GLU A 897 -26.96 9.42 -26.31
CA GLU A 897 -28.01 8.59 -25.72
C GLU A 897 -27.69 7.11 -25.88
N GLU A 898 -27.29 6.66 -27.08
CA GLU A 898 -26.88 5.27 -27.32
C GLU A 898 -25.67 4.87 -26.46
N LEU A 899 -24.67 5.73 -26.34
CA LEU A 899 -23.51 5.52 -25.47
C LEU A 899 -23.92 5.43 -23.98
N LEU A 900 -24.88 6.24 -23.54
CA LEU A 900 -25.41 6.20 -22.17
C LEU A 900 -26.22 4.93 -21.92
N LEU A 901 -27.01 4.47 -22.89
CA LEU A 901 -27.68 3.16 -22.84
C LEU A 901 -26.63 2.04 -22.70
N GLN A 902 -25.53 2.10 -23.47
CA GLN A 902 -24.42 1.13 -23.36
C GLN A 902 -23.69 1.20 -22.00
N GLN A 903 -23.41 2.40 -21.48
CA GLN A 903 -22.79 2.56 -20.16
C GLN A 903 -23.68 2.04 -19.04
N SER A 904 -24.99 2.29 -19.09
CA SER A 904 -25.97 1.77 -18.13
C SER A 904 -26.06 0.24 -18.19
N LYS A 905 -26.08 -0.33 -19.41
CA LYS A 905 -25.99 -1.79 -19.64
C LYS A 905 -24.71 -2.37 -19.02
N MET A 906 -23.56 -1.73 -19.22
CA MET A 906 -22.27 -2.15 -18.64
C MET A 906 -22.22 -2.00 -17.11
N ALA A 907 -22.86 -0.98 -16.55
CA ALA A 907 -22.93 -0.79 -15.09
C ALA A 907 -23.79 -1.87 -14.41
N SER A 908 -24.96 -2.19 -14.98
CA SER A 908 -25.81 -3.30 -14.54
C SER A 908 -25.07 -4.65 -14.65
N LEU A 909 -24.30 -4.84 -15.74
CA LEU A 909 -23.44 -6.00 -15.93
C LEU A 909 -22.34 -6.09 -14.86
N GLY A 910 -21.72 -4.97 -14.49
CA GLY A 910 -20.69 -4.93 -13.43
C GLY A 910 -21.22 -5.32 -12.06
N GLU A 911 -22.43 -4.87 -11.71
CA GLU A 911 -23.12 -5.26 -10.46
C GLU A 911 -23.47 -6.76 -10.46
N MET A 912 -23.94 -7.28 -11.60
CA MET A 912 -24.22 -8.71 -11.81
C MET A 912 -22.94 -9.56 -11.67
N ILE A 913 -21.82 -9.14 -12.28
CA ILE A 913 -20.52 -9.82 -12.14
C ILE A 913 -20.06 -9.84 -10.68
N GLY A 914 -20.28 -8.76 -9.93
CA GLY A 914 -20.00 -8.72 -8.49
C GLY A 914 -20.78 -9.76 -7.70
N ASN A 915 -22.09 -9.86 -7.96
CA ASN A 915 -22.97 -10.85 -7.31
C ASN A 915 -22.61 -12.28 -7.71
N ILE A 916 -22.29 -12.53 -8.98
CA ILE A 916 -21.84 -13.84 -9.49
C ILE A 916 -20.49 -14.23 -8.90
N ALA A 917 -19.54 -13.29 -8.80
CA ALA A 917 -18.25 -13.54 -8.17
C ALA A 917 -18.40 -13.90 -6.67
N HIS A 918 -19.35 -13.29 -5.97
CA HIS A 918 -19.73 -13.70 -4.62
C HIS A 918 -20.36 -15.09 -4.60
N GLN A 919 -21.26 -15.40 -5.54
CA GLN A 919 -21.91 -16.71 -5.67
C GLN A 919 -20.93 -17.82 -6.05
N TRP A 920 -19.88 -17.57 -6.84
CA TRP A 920 -18.86 -18.57 -7.22
C TRP A 920 -17.97 -19.02 -6.07
N ARG A 921 -17.76 -18.17 -5.05
CA ARG A 921 -16.97 -18.56 -3.88
C ARG A 921 -17.62 -19.71 -3.11
N GLN A 922 -18.95 -19.79 -3.10
CA GLN A 922 -19.69 -20.84 -2.39
C GLN A 922 -19.45 -22.25 -2.98
N PRO A 923 -19.71 -22.54 -4.27
CA PRO A 923 -19.43 -23.84 -4.88
C PRO A 923 -17.93 -24.15 -4.89
N LEU A 924 -17.05 -23.15 -5.06
CA LEU A 924 -15.60 -23.37 -4.92
C LEU A 924 -15.20 -23.79 -3.50
N SER A 925 -15.85 -23.23 -2.48
CA SER A 925 -15.66 -23.66 -1.09
C SER A 925 -16.16 -25.08 -0.87
N THR A 926 -17.29 -25.46 -1.47
CA THR A 926 -17.82 -26.84 -1.44
C THR A 926 -16.84 -27.83 -2.07
N ILE A 927 -16.30 -27.51 -3.26
CA ILE A 927 -15.27 -28.32 -3.93
C ILE A 927 -14.02 -28.44 -3.06
N SER A 928 -13.52 -27.31 -2.52
CA SER A 928 -12.34 -27.28 -1.66
C SER A 928 -12.54 -28.11 -0.39
N THR A 929 -13.71 -28.00 0.24
CA THR A 929 -14.06 -28.73 1.46
C THR A 929 -14.17 -30.23 1.20
N ALA A 930 -14.85 -30.63 0.11
CA ALA A 930 -14.94 -32.04 -0.29
C ALA A 930 -13.55 -32.63 -0.60
N ALA A 931 -12.71 -31.90 -1.34
CA ALA A 931 -11.35 -32.34 -1.67
C ALA A 931 -10.43 -32.44 -0.43
N SER A 932 -10.49 -31.45 0.47
CA SER A 932 -9.75 -31.49 1.74
C SER A 932 -10.25 -32.61 2.66
N GLY A 933 -11.56 -32.84 2.74
CA GLY A 933 -12.16 -33.93 3.50
C GLY A 933 -11.69 -35.31 3.00
N LEU A 934 -11.73 -35.54 1.69
CA LEU A 934 -11.20 -36.75 1.06
C LEU A 934 -9.73 -36.99 1.39
N LYS A 935 -8.91 -35.94 1.33
CA LYS A 935 -7.48 -36.03 1.65
C LYS A 935 -7.25 -36.42 3.12
N ILE A 936 -7.94 -35.75 4.05
CA ILE A 936 -7.85 -36.04 5.48
C ILE A 936 -8.31 -37.48 5.76
N GLN A 937 -9.47 -37.88 5.24
CA GLN A 937 -9.99 -39.23 5.45
C GLN A 937 -9.06 -40.30 4.87
N LYS A 938 -8.39 -40.01 3.75
CA LYS A 938 -7.37 -40.91 3.20
C LYS A 938 -6.12 -41.01 4.07
N GLU A 939 -5.64 -39.89 4.62
CA GLU A 939 -4.48 -39.85 5.54
C GLU A 939 -4.76 -40.58 6.86
N PHE A 940 -6.00 -40.54 7.35
CA PHE A 940 -6.44 -41.26 8.55
C PHE A 940 -6.96 -42.68 8.28
N GLU A 941 -6.83 -43.19 7.06
CA GLU A 941 -7.31 -44.54 6.65
C GLU A 941 -8.80 -44.79 6.95
N THR A 942 -9.63 -43.74 6.95
CA THR A 942 -11.08 -43.79 7.22
C THR A 942 -11.95 -43.61 5.97
N LEU A 943 -11.33 -43.45 4.80
CA LEU A 943 -12.04 -43.24 3.53
C LEU A 943 -12.61 -44.56 2.99
N SER A 944 -13.94 -44.66 2.91
CA SER A 944 -14.64 -45.74 2.20
C SER A 944 -14.89 -45.40 0.72
N ASP A 945 -15.12 -46.42 -0.10
CA ASP A 945 -15.44 -46.24 -1.52
C ASP A 945 -16.75 -45.47 -1.73
N GLU A 946 -17.75 -45.67 -0.86
CA GLU A 946 -19.01 -44.91 -0.89
C GLU A 946 -18.79 -43.41 -0.62
N MET A 947 -17.95 -43.07 0.37
CA MET A 947 -17.62 -41.68 0.69
C MET A 947 -16.78 -41.02 -0.42
N LEU A 948 -15.89 -41.81 -1.05
CA LEU A 948 -15.11 -41.38 -2.20
C LEU A 948 -16.01 -41.00 -3.38
N ILE A 949 -16.91 -41.91 -3.77
CA ILE A 949 -17.84 -41.70 -4.88
C ILE A 949 -18.74 -40.50 -4.59
N SER A 950 -19.35 -40.44 -3.39
CA SER A 950 -20.24 -39.33 -3.00
C SER A 950 -19.55 -37.95 -3.04
N SER A 951 -18.29 -37.87 -2.60
CA SER A 951 -17.53 -36.62 -2.63
C SER A 951 -17.12 -36.23 -4.06
N LEU A 952 -16.77 -37.21 -4.91
CA LEU A 952 -16.46 -36.97 -6.32
C LEU A 952 -17.70 -36.56 -7.11
N ASP A 953 -18.86 -37.14 -6.82
CA ASP A 953 -20.15 -36.75 -7.40
C ASP A 953 -20.52 -35.32 -7.00
N THR A 954 -20.31 -34.96 -5.73
CA THR A 954 -20.55 -33.59 -5.23
C THR A 954 -19.66 -32.59 -5.98
N ILE A 955 -18.36 -32.90 -6.16
CA ILE A 955 -17.44 -32.04 -6.93
C ILE A 955 -17.89 -31.92 -8.40
N THR A 956 -18.33 -33.03 -9.00
CA THR A 956 -18.72 -33.07 -10.41
C THR A 956 -20.03 -32.30 -10.65
N GLN A 957 -21.05 -32.50 -9.81
CA GLN A 957 -22.31 -31.74 -9.85
C GLN A 957 -22.07 -30.25 -9.61
N THR A 958 -21.18 -29.90 -8.67
CA THR A 958 -20.84 -28.50 -8.37
C THR A 958 -20.09 -27.82 -9.52
N THR A 959 -19.22 -28.55 -10.23
CA THR A 959 -18.51 -28.03 -11.41
C THR A 959 -19.45 -27.88 -12.62
N GLN A 960 -20.38 -28.81 -12.83
CA GLN A 960 -21.43 -28.68 -13.85
C GLN A 960 -22.35 -27.49 -13.59
N PHE A 961 -22.77 -27.29 -12.33
CA PHE A 961 -23.55 -26.13 -11.91
C PHE A 961 -22.82 -24.81 -12.20
N LEU A 962 -21.53 -24.72 -11.88
CA LEU A 962 -20.68 -23.57 -12.21
C LEU A 962 -20.62 -23.33 -13.72
N SER A 963 -20.44 -24.39 -14.52
CA SER A 963 -20.37 -24.30 -15.97
C SER A 963 -21.70 -23.84 -16.59
N GLN A 964 -22.83 -24.35 -16.10
CA GLN A 964 -24.15 -23.93 -16.57
C GLN A 964 -24.41 -22.45 -16.26
N THR A 965 -24.05 -22.01 -15.05
CA THR A 965 -24.15 -20.59 -14.65
C THR A 965 -23.35 -19.66 -15.57
N ILE A 966 -22.16 -20.10 -16.02
CA ILE A 966 -21.34 -19.35 -17.00
C ILE A 966 -22.05 -19.26 -18.35
N ASN A 967 -22.64 -20.37 -18.83
CA ASN A 967 -23.34 -20.40 -20.11
C ASN A 967 -24.60 -19.51 -20.09
N ASP A 968 -25.36 -19.55 -19.00
CA ASP A 968 -26.56 -18.71 -18.82
C ASP A 968 -26.20 -17.21 -18.82
N PHE A 969 -25.05 -16.87 -18.23
CA PHE A 969 -24.49 -15.51 -18.27
C PHE A 969 -23.98 -15.10 -19.67
N GLN A 970 -23.27 -15.99 -20.38
CA GLN A 970 -22.82 -15.72 -21.74
C GLN A 970 -24.00 -15.49 -22.70
N ASN A 971 -25.10 -16.21 -22.51
CA ASN A 971 -26.33 -16.02 -23.30
C ASN A 971 -27.07 -14.71 -22.95
N TYR A 972 -26.84 -14.13 -21.77
CA TYR A 972 -27.36 -12.80 -21.39
C TYR A 972 -26.60 -11.63 -22.04
N ILE A 973 -25.32 -11.82 -22.38
CA ILE A 973 -24.47 -10.79 -23.00
C ILE A 973 -24.66 -10.71 -24.52
N LYS A 974 -25.20 -11.75 -25.16
CA LYS A 974 -25.40 -11.76 -26.62
C LYS A 974 -26.51 -10.76 -27.02
N ASP A 975 -26.12 -9.77 -27.82
CA ASP A 975 -27.04 -8.85 -28.50
C ASP A 975 -27.79 -9.56 -29.62
N ASP A 976 -28.87 -10.26 -29.28
CA ASP A 976 -29.86 -10.73 -30.25
C ASP A 976 -31.05 -9.76 -30.23
N LYS A 977 -30.97 -8.69 -31.02
CA LYS A 977 -32.11 -7.79 -31.32
C LYS A 977 -33.07 -8.46 -32.31
N LYS A 978 -33.53 -9.66 -32.00
CA LYS A 978 -34.54 -10.36 -32.79
C LYS A 978 -35.84 -10.39 -32.02
N LYS A 979 -36.89 -9.83 -32.63
CA LYS A 979 -38.25 -10.06 -32.13
C LYS A 979 -38.59 -11.52 -32.35
N VAL A 980 -39.00 -12.18 -31.27
CA VAL A 980 -39.48 -13.55 -31.30
C VAL A 980 -40.76 -13.63 -30.50
N LEU A 981 -41.59 -14.60 -30.82
CA LEU A 981 -42.72 -14.96 -29.97
C LEU A 981 -42.16 -15.73 -28.78
N PHE A 982 -42.40 -15.25 -27.56
CA PHE A 982 -41.92 -15.91 -26.34
C PHE A 982 -42.90 -15.75 -25.18
N SER A 983 -42.81 -16.67 -24.20
CA SER A 983 -43.66 -16.67 -23.01
C SER A 983 -43.11 -15.73 -21.93
N ILE A 984 -43.97 -14.87 -21.38
CA ILE A 984 -43.60 -13.99 -20.25
C ILE A 984 -43.23 -14.82 -19.02
N ASN A 985 -43.86 -15.98 -18.83
CA ASN A 985 -43.58 -16.88 -17.72
C ASN A 985 -42.13 -17.39 -17.76
N GLU A 986 -41.63 -17.77 -18.94
CA GLU A 986 -40.25 -18.20 -19.11
C GLU A 986 -39.26 -17.10 -18.70
N SER A 987 -39.53 -15.85 -19.06
CA SER A 987 -38.73 -14.69 -18.65
C SER A 987 -38.73 -14.48 -17.13
N ILE A 988 -39.90 -14.61 -16.48
CA ILE A 988 -40.02 -14.50 -15.01
C ILE A 988 -39.22 -15.60 -14.32
N GLU A 989 -39.40 -16.86 -14.70
CA GLU A 989 -38.68 -17.98 -14.10
C GLU A 989 -37.17 -17.90 -14.33
N LYS A 990 -36.75 -17.48 -15.52
CA LYS A 990 -35.33 -17.29 -15.84
C LYS A 990 -34.69 -16.25 -14.93
N VAL A 991 -35.32 -15.11 -14.70
CA VAL A 991 -34.76 -14.06 -13.81
C VAL A 991 -34.84 -14.46 -12.34
N LEU A 992 -35.93 -15.11 -11.91
CA LEU A 992 -36.05 -15.60 -10.54
C LEU A 992 -35.00 -16.66 -10.21
N SER A 993 -34.65 -17.54 -11.14
CA SER A 993 -33.60 -18.56 -10.91
C SER A 993 -32.23 -17.92 -10.62
N ILE A 994 -31.90 -16.78 -11.25
CA ILE A 994 -30.68 -16.01 -11.00
C ILE A 994 -30.69 -15.37 -9.60
N LEU A 995 -31.85 -14.86 -9.17
CA LEU A 995 -32.00 -14.16 -7.89
C LEU A 995 -32.35 -15.08 -6.71
N ASN A 996 -32.68 -16.35 -6.95
CA ASN A 996 -33.24 -17.28 -5.97
C ASN A 996 -32.42 -17.36 -4.68
N THR A 997 -31.10 -17.63 -4.80
CA THR A 997 -30.19 -17.71 -3.64
C THR A 997 -30.13 -16.39 -2.87
N SER A 998 -30.25 -15.26 -3.56
CA SER A 998 -30.27 -13.94 -2.93
C SER A 998 -31.55 -13.72 -2.13
N PHE A 999 -32.70 -14.16 -2.65
CA PHE A 999 -33.99 -14.06 -1.97
C PHE A 999 -34.05 -14.98 -0.75
N ILE A 1000 -33.57 -16.22 -0.87
CA ILE A 1000 -33.46 -17.17 0.25
C ILE A 1000 -32.60 -16.60 1.38
N ASN A 1001 -31.41 -16.07 1.06
CA ASN A 1001 -30.51 -15.48 2.06
C ASN A 1001 -31.11 -14.28 2.82
N HIS A 1002 -32.12 -13.62 2.24
CA HIS A 1002 -32.80 -12.48 2.85
C HIS A 1002 -34.22 -12.81 3.34
N ASN A 1003 -34.60 -14.09 3.35
CA ASN A 1003 -35.92 -14.60 3.72
C ASN A 1003 -37.08 -13.93 2.95
N ILE A 1004 -36.92 -13.77 1.63
CA ILE A 1004 -37.96 -13.21 0.76
C ILE A 1004 -38.70 -14.36 0.08
N GLU A 1005 -40.03 -14.41 0.26
CA GLU A 1005 -40.90 -15.40 -0.39
C GLU A 1005 -41.58 -14.80 -1.62
N VAL A 1006 -41.61 -15.55 -2.72
CA VAL A 1006 -42.24 -15.13 -3.99
C VAL A 1006 -43.52 -15.92 -4.21
N GLN A 1007 -44.66 -15.23 -4.27
CA GLN A 1007 -45.97 -15.83 -4.56
C GLN A 1007 -46.40 -15.46 -5.99
N LYS A 1008 -46.82 -16.47 -6.75
CA LYS A 1008 -47.07 -16.37 -8.19
C LYS A 1008 -48.52 -16.70 -8.51
N ASP A 1009 -49.16 -15.85 -9.30
CA ASP A 1009 -50.48 -16.04 -9.92
C ASP A 1009 -50.36 -15.73 -11.41
N ILE A 1010 -49.83 -16.67 -12.19
CA ILE A 1010 -49.34 -16.43 -13.55
C ILE A 1010 -50.26 -17.09 -14.57
N GLU A 1011 -50.91 -16.28 -15.41
CA GLU A 1011 -51.48 -16.70 -16.69
C GLU A 1011 -50.36 -16.86 -17.75
N GLU A 1012 -50.44 -17.92 -18.56
CA GLU A 1012 -49.50 -18.19 -19.64
C GLU A 1012 -49.80 -17.26 -20.84
N LEU A 1013 -48.95 -16.26 -21.05
CA LEU A 1013 -49.12 -15.22 -22.05
C LEU A 1013 -47.86 -15.13 -22.94
N GLU A 1014 -48.08 -15.08 -24.25
CA GLU A 1014 -47.04 -14.90 -25.25
C GLU A 1014 -47.04 -13.46 -25.80
N VAL A 1015 -45.84 -12.92 -26.04
CA VAL A 1015 -45.63 -11.60 -26.66
C VAL A 1015 -44.60 -11.69 -27.77
N TYR A 1016 -44.81 -10.95 -28.85
CA TYR A 1016 -43.86 -10.86 -29.97
C TYR A 1016 -42.90 -9.68 -29.76
N SER A 1017 -41.81 -9.92 -29.04
CA SER A 1017 -40.88 -8.85 -28.63
C SER A 1017 -39.47 -9.39 -28.36
N TYR A 1018 -38.66 -8.67 -27.58
CA TYR A 1018 -37.28 -9.01 -27.26
C TYR A 1018 -37.17 -9.66 -25.85
N PRO A 1019 -36.99 -10.99 -25.74
CA PRO A 1019 -36.95 -11.68 -24.45
C PRO A 1019 -35.86 -11.16 -23.51
N ASN A 1020 -34.69 -10.84 -24.06
CA ASN A 1020 -33.54 -10.36 -23.27
C ASN A 1020 -33.78 -8.96 -22.68
N GLU A 1021 -34.52 -8.10 -23.38
CA GLU A 1021 -34.88 -6.77 -22.87
C GLU A 1021 -35.92 -6.87 -21.74
N LEU A 1022 -36.89 -7.79 -21.88
CA LEU A 1022 -37.82 -8.06 -20.78
C LEU A 1022 -37.11 -8.66 -19.56
N ASN A 1023 -36.15 -9.57 -19.76
CA ASN A 1023 -35.34 -10.12 -18.67
C ASN A 1023 -34.58 -9.00 -17.92
N GLN A 1024 -34.08 -8.00 -18.63
CA GLN A 1024 -33.40 -6.84 -18.04
C GLN A 1024 -34.35 -5.95 -17.22
N VAL A 1025 -35.57 -5.70 -17.72
CA VAL A 1025 -36.64 -4.99 -17.01
C VAL A 1025 -36.99 -5.70 -15.70
N LEU A 1026 -37.26 -7.02 -15.77
CA LEU A 1026 -37.62 -7.84 -14.63
C LEU A 1026 -36.51 -7.85 -13.57
N LEU A 1027 -35.25 -7.99 -13.99
CA LEU A 1027 -34.10 -8.00 -13.10
C LEU A 1027 -33.98 -6.69 -12.31
N ASN A 1028 -34.13 -5.55 -12.99
CA ASN A 1028 -34.06 -4.23 -12.35
C ASN A 1028 -35.18 -4.04 -11.31
N ILE A 1029 -36.40 -4.50 -11.63
CA ILE A 1029 -37.54 -4.39 -10.72
C ILE A 1029 -37.33 -5.30 -9.49
N PHE A 1030 -37.02 -6.58 -9.71
CA PHE A 1030 -36.80 -7.53 -8.63
C PHE A 1030 -35.60 -7.18 -7.73
N ALA A 1031 -34.52 -6.64 -8.29
CA ALA A 1031 -33.39 -6.16 -7.51
C ALA A 1031 -33.79 -4.98 -6.60
N ASN A 1032 -34.60 -4.04 -7.12
CA ASN A 1032 -35.12 -2.92 -6.32
C ASN A 1032 -36.09 -3.38 -5.23
N SER A 1033 -37.00 -4.30 -5.53
CA SER A 1033 -37.90 -4.88 -4.52
C SER A 1033 -37.12 -5.59 -3.42
N LYS A 1034 -36.08 -6.36 -3.75
CA LYS A 1034 -35.19 -7.00 -2.78
C LYS A 1034 -34.49 -5.99 -1.86
N ASP A 1035 -33.93 -4.92 -2.43
CA ASP A 1035 -33.24 -3.91 -1.64
C ASP A 1035 -34.20 -3.20 -0.67
N ALA A 1036 -35.42 -2.89 -1.12
CA ALA A 1036 -36.46 -2.34 -0.24
C ALA A 1036 -36.82 -3.32 0.89
N LEU A 1037 -36.98 -4.61 0.59
CA LEU A 1037 -37.29 -5.66 1.57
C LEU A 1037 -36.11 -5.96 2.53
N LYS A 1038 -34.87 -5.67 2.14
CA LYS A 1038 -33.69 -5.83 2.99
C LYS A 1038 -33.67 -4.81 4.13
N GLU A 1039 -34.07 -3.58 3.87
CA GLU A 1039 -34.08 -2.49 4.85
C GLU A 1039 -35.21 -2.63 5.89
N GLN A 1040 -36.22 -3.45 5.60
CA GLN A 1040 -37.32 -3.72 6.50
C GLN A 1040 -36.93 -4.65 7.66
N LYS A 1041 -37.30 -4.25 8.88
CA LYS A 1041 -37.11 -5.03 10.12
C LYS A 1041 -38.21 -6.08 10.37
N ASN A 1042 -39.26 -6.09 9.54
CA ASN A 1042 -40.39 -6.99 9.69
C ASN A 1042 -40.02 -8.44 9.35
N LYS A 1043 -40.68 -9.41 9.97
CA LYS A 1043 -40.39 -10.85 9.75
C LYS A 1043 -40.91 -11.39 8.41
N ASP A 1044 -41.89 -10.72 7.83
CA ASP A 1044 -42.63 -11.15 6.65
C ASP A 1044 -42.23 -10.33 5.41
N LYS A 1045 -41.54 -10.97 4.45
CA LYS A 1045 -41.05 -10.33 3.22
C LYS A 1045 -41.56 -11.07 2.00
N TYR A 1046 -42.40 -10.42 1.23
CA TYR A 1046 -43.11 -11.03 0.11
C TYR A 1046 -42.96 -10.21 -1.17
N ILE A 1047 -42.82 -10.93 -2.29
CA ILE A 1047 -43.00 -10.41 -3.64
C ILE A 1047 -44.15 -11.19 -4.28
N PHE A 1048 -45.19 -10.49 -4.72
CA PHE A 1048 -46.32 -11.07 -5.44
C PHE A 1048 -46.18 -10.75 -6.93
N ILE A 1049 -46.33 -11.77 -7.77
CA ILE A 1049 -46.24 -11.64 -9.22
C ILE A 1049 -47.55 -12.13 -9.81
N LYS A 1050 -48.21 -11.28 -10.60
CA LYS A 1050 -49.45 -11.61 -11.28
C LYS A 1050 -49.36 -11.29 -12.77
N THR A 1051 -49.76 -12.21 -13.64
CA THR A 1051 -49.92 -11.93 -15.08
C THR A 1051 -51.37 -12.15 -15.49
N TYR A 1052 -51.90 -11.27 -16.34
CA TYR A 1052 -53.25 -11.41 -16.90
C TYR A 1052 -53.36 -10.71 -18.25
N LYS A 1053 -54.29 -11.16 -19.09
CA LYS A 1053 -54.63 -10.46 -20.33
C LYS A 1053 -55.65 -9.34 -20.07
N LYS A 1054 -55.38 -8.14 -20.59
CA LYS A 1054 -56.35 -7.04 -20.61
C LYS A 1054 -56.37 -6.37 -21.99
N ASP A 1055 -57.54 -6.40 -22.63
CA ASP A 1055 -57.72 -6.01 -24.02
C ASP A 1055 -56.77 -6.81 -24.95
N ASP A 1056 -55.91 -6.13 -25.72
CA ASP A 1056 -54.86 -6.72 -26.58
C ASP A 1056 -53.45 -6.66 -25.96
N ASN A 1057 -53.35 -6.38 -24.66
CA ASN A 1057 -52.09 -6.32 -23.93
C ASN A 1057 -51.94 -7.45 -22.91
N ALA A 1058 -50.73 -7.98 -22.80
CA ALA A 1058 -50.32 -8.81 -21.68
C ALA A 1058 -49.87 -7.90 -20.53
N CYS A 1059 -50.54 -8.01 -19.38
CA CYS A 1059 -50.24 -7.23 -18.19
C CYS A 1059 -49.47 -8.07 -17.17
N LEU A 1060 -48.43 -7.47 -16.57
CA LEU A 1060 -47.62 -8.03 -15.50
C LEU A 1060 -47.64 -7.06 -14.32
N GLU A 1061 -48.13 -7.52 -13.17
CA GLU A 1061 -48.10 -6.80 -11.90
C GLU A 1061 -47.07 -7.44 -10.96
N ILE A 1062 -46.17 -6.61 -10.43
CA ILE A 1062 -45.19 -7.01 -9.42
C ILE A 1062 -45.42 -6.14 -8.19
N ILE A 1063 -45.70 -6.78 -7.05
CA ILE A 1063 -46.00 -6.10 -5.78
C ILE A 1063 -44.99 -6.54 -4.72
N ASP A 1064 -44.36 -5.59 -4.04
CA ASP A 1064 -43.55 -5.86 -2.86
C ASP A 1064 -44.11 -5.19 -1.60
N ASN A 1065 -43.90 -5.80 -0.44
CA ASN A 1065 -44.25 -5.23 0.87
C ASN A 1065 -43.07 -4.46 1.51
N GLY A 1066 -42.20 -3.85 0.70
CA GLY A 1066 -40.98 -3.16 1.12
C GLY A 1066 -41.18 -1.77 1.76
N GLY A 1067 -42.42 -1.33 2.00
CA GLY A 1067 -42.74 -0.06 2.67
C GLY A 1067 -43.17 1.09 1.76
N GLY A 1068 -43.35 0.83 0.45
CA GLY A 1068 -43.83 1.81 -0.53
C GLY A 1068 -42.82 2.93 -0.86
N ILE A 1069 -43.19 3.79 -1.80
CA ILE A 1069 -42.40 4.92 -2.28
C ILE A 1069 -42.96 6.24 -1.73
N LYS A 1070 -42.12 7.18 -1.28
CA LYS A 1070 -42.63 8.49 -0.81
C LYS A 1070 -43.36 9.24 -1.94
N LYS A 1071 -44.52 9.83 -1.67
CA LYS A 1071 -45.37 10.50 -2.70
C LYS A 1071 -44.61 11.56 -3.51
N GLU A 1072 -43.68 12.28 -2.89
CA GLU A 1072 -42.88 13.35 -3.53
C GLU A 1072 -41.91 12.86 -4.61
N ILE A 1073 -41.61 11.55 -4.64
CA ILE A 1073 -40.60 10.99 -5.55
C ILE A 1073 -41.17 9.99 -6.55
N ILE A 1074 -42.45 9.60 -6.44
CA ILE A 1074 -43.08 8.61 -7.34
C ILE A 1074 -42.99 9.07 -8.80
N GLU A 1075 -43.24 10.35 -9.09
CA GLU A 1075 -43.16 10.89 -10.45
C GLU A 1075 -41.72 11.00 -10.98
N LYS A 1076 -40.73 10.94 -10.08
CA LYS A 1076 -39.30 11.09 -10.42
C LYS A 1076 -38.56 9.76 -10.56
N VAL A 1077 -39.18 8.62 -10.22
CA VAL A 1077 -38.49 7.32 -10.19
C VAL A 1077 -37.99 6.87 -11.57
N PHE A 1078 -38.59 7.38 -12.65
CA PHE A 1078 -38.18 7.14 -14.01
C PHE A 1078 -37.26 8.22 -14.57
N GLU A 1079 -36.91 9.27 -13.82
CA GLU A 1079 -35.94 10.27 -14.27
C GLU A 1079 -34.51 9.68 -14.30
N PRO A 1080 -33.69 10.04 -15.30
CA PRO A 1080 -32.31 9.55 -15.37
C PRO A 1080 -31.50 10.07 -14.17
N TYR A 1081 -30.66 9.20 -13.61
CA TYR A 1081 -29.80 9.46 -12.43
C TYR A 1081 -30.55 9.68 -11.11
N PHE A 1082 -31.87 9.49 -11.09
CA PHE A 1082 -32.64 9.57 -9.88
C PHE A 1082 -32.44 8.30 -9.02
N THR A 1083 -31.95 8.47 -7.79
CA THR A 1083 -31.75 7.38 -6.84
C THR A 1083 -31.97 7.86 -5.41
N THR A 1084 -32.60 7.04 -4.58
CA THR A 1084 -32.74 7.26 -3.14
C THR A 1084 -31.61 6.62 -2.33
N LYS A 1085 -30.73 5.83 -2.99
CA LYS A 1085 -29.58 5.15 -2.39
C LYS A 1085 -28.36 6.08 -2.31
N HIS A 1086 -27.44 5.84 -1.38
CA HIS A 1086 -26.18 6.62 -1.26
C HIS A 1086 -25.40 6.59 -2.59
N LYS A 1087 -24.66 7.67 -2.95
CA LYS A 1087 -23.97 7.82 -4.26
C LYS A 1087 -23.00 6.69 -4.64
N SER A 1088 -22.62 5.86 -3.68
CA SER A 1088 -21.74 4.68 -3.85
C SER A 1088 -22.49 3.37 -4.07
N GLN A 1089 -23.84 3.35 -4.00
CA GLN A 1089 -24.67 2.14 -4.00
C GLN A 1089 -25.74 2.09 -5.09
N GLY A 1090 -25.98 3.17 -5.84
CA GLY A 1090 -26.96 3.15 -6.94
C GLY A 1090 -26.66 4.20 -7.99
N THR A 1091 -26.74 3.81 -9.26
CA THR A 1091 -26.46 4.67 -10.42
C THR A 1091 -27.64 5.57 -10.81
N GLY A 1092 -28.86 5.23 -10.35
CA GLY A 1092 -30.10 5.94 -10.71
C GLY A 1092 -30.53 5.77 -12.17
N LEU A 1093 -29.93 4.82 -12.90
CA LEU A 1093 -30.24 4.59 -14.32
C LEU A 1093 -31.14 3.37 -14.56
N GLY A 1094 -31.28 2.46 -13.59
CA GLY A 1094 -32.00 1.19 -13.77
C GLY A 1094 -33.49 1.36 -14.12
N LEU A 1095 -34.22 2.17 -13.36
CA LEU A 1095 -35.65 2.41 -13.61
C LEU A 1095 -35.88 3.28 -14.87
N TYR A 1096 -35.02 4.27 -15.13
CA TYR A 1096 -35.04 5.03 -16.38
C TYR A 1096 -34.88 4.12 -17.62
N MET A 1097 -33.92 3.18 -17.58
CA MET A 1097 -33.74 2.18 -18.64
C MET A 1097 -34.95 1.26 -18.77
N THR A 1098 -35.51 0.83 -17.64
CA THR A 1098 -36.72 -0.01 -17.60
C THR A 1098 -37.87 0.71 -18.29
N HIS A 1099 -38.06 2.00 -18.03
CA HIS A 1099 -39.05 2.83 -18.71
C HIS A 1099 -38.77 2.89 -20.22
N LYS A 1100 -37.56 3.27 -20.65
CA LYS A 1100 -37.21 3.33 -22.08
C LYS A 1100 -37.40 2.01 -22.82
N ILE A 1101 -36.97 0.89 -22.24
CA ILE A 1101 -37.13 -0.43 -22.86
C ILE A 1101 -38.62 -0.73 -23.09
N ILE A 1102 -39.44 -0.55 -22.05
CA ILE A 1102 -40.87 -0.83 -22.14
C ILE A 1102 -41.56 0.12 -23.13
N THR A 1103 -41.30 1.42 -23.06
CA THR A 1103 -42.03 2.41 -23.88
C THR A 1103 -41.50 2.55 -25.31
N GLU A 1104 -40.18 2.54 -25.51
CA GLU A 1104 -39.55 2.81 -26.82
C GLU A 1104 -39.21 1.54 -27.60
N SER A 1105 -38.79 0.45 -26.94
CA SER A 1105 -38.39 -0.78 -27.63
C SER A 1105 -39.55 -1.78 -27.76
N MET A 1106 -40.27 -2.00 -26.66
CA MET A 1106 -41.37 -2.96 -26.59
C MET A 1106 -42.75 -2.34 -26.87
N MET A 1107 -42.83 -1.02 -27.07
CA MET A 1107 -44.06 -0.27 -27.37
C MET A 1107 -45.18 -0.48 -26.32
N GLY A 1108 -44.81 -0.74 -25.08
CA GLY A 1108 -45.68 -0.98 -23.94
C GLY A 1108 -45.81 0.23 -23.00
N LYS A 1109 -46.42 0.00 -21.84
CA LYS A 1109 -46.59 1.00 -20.76
C LYS A 1109 -46.11 0.45 -19.43
N ILE A 1110 -45.46 1.29 -18.63
CA ILE A 1110 -45.08 0.97 -17.25
C ILE A 1110 -45.62 2.02 -16.28
N GLN A 1111 -46.14 1.58 -15.14
CA GLN A 1111 -46.66 2.44 -14.08
C GLN A 1111 -46.18 1.94 -12.71
N ILE A 1112 -45.98 2.86 -11.78
CA ILE A 1112 -45.60 2.56 -10.40
C ILE A 1112 -46.52 3.31 -9.46
N GLU A 1113 -47.09 2.62 -8.49
CA GLU A 1113 -47.97 3.18 -7.48
C GLU A 1113 -47.76 2.53 -6.11
N ASN A 1114 -48.16 3.23 -5.04
CA ASN A 1114 -48.32 2.58 -3.74
C ASN A 1114 -49.71 1.97 -3.63
N CYS A 1115 -49.80 0.77 -3.06
CA CYS A 1115 -51.09 0.11 -2.85
C CYS A 1115 -51.16 -0.57 -1.47
N LYS A 1116 -52.38 -0.95 -1.09
CA LYS A 1116 -52.64 -1.93 -0.04
C LYS A 1116 -52.90 -3.29 -0.70
N TYR A 1117 -52.24 -4.34 -0.21
CA TYR A 1117 -52.38 -5.67 -0.79
C TYR A 1117 -52.36 -6.74 0.30
N LYS A 1118 -53.41 -7.57 0.35
CA LYS A 1118 -53.70 -8.50 1.46
C LYS A 1118 -53.64 -7.76 2.82
N ASP A 1119 -52.85 -8.24 3.77
CA ASP A 1119 -52.72 -7.66 5.12
C ASP A 1119 -51.63 -6.56 5.21
N PHE A 1120 -51.10 -6.08 4.08
CA PHE A 1120 -50.01 -5.09 4.04
C PHE A 1120 -50.51 -3.70 3.59
N ASP A 1121 -50.29 -2.69 4.44
CA ASP A 1121 -50.78 -1.32 4.24
C ASP A 1121 -49.88 -0.43 3.35
N ASN A 1122 -48.61 -0.79 3.15
CA ASN A 1122 -47.62 0.01 2.41
C ASN A 1122 -46.81 -0.86 1.42
N CYS A 1123 -47.43 -1.20 0.31
CA CYS A 1123 -46.81 -1.95 -0.79
C CYS A 1123 -46.45 -1.05 -1.97
N THR A 1124 -45.41 -1.44 -2.71
CA THR A 1124 -45.09 -0.87 -4.02
C THR A 1124 -45.66 -1.79 -5.08
N LYS A 1125 -46.41 -1.27 -6.05
CA LYS A 1125 -46.90 -2.01 -7.22
C LYS A 1125 -46.29 -1.43 -8.49
N VAL A 1126 -45.72 -2.31 -9.32
CA VAL A 1126 -45.26 -2.02 -10.68
C VAL A 1126 -46.17 -2.75 -11.66
N ILE A 1127 -46.73 -2.02 -12.62
CA ILE A 1127 -47.62 -2.57 -13.65
C ILE A 1127 -46.94 -2.38 -15.01
N ILE A 1128 -46.72 -3.46 -15.74
CA ILE A 1128 -46.19 -3.46 -17.11
C ILE A 1128 -47.28 -3.96 -18.04
N SER A 1129 -47.55 -3.27 -19.14
CA SER A 1129 -48.48 -3.68 -20.20
C SER A 1129 -47.73 -3.78 -21.52
N LEU A 1130 -47.71 -4.96 -22.13
CA LEU A 1130 -47.03 -5.25 -23.39
C LEU A 1130 -48.03 -5.60 -24.50
N PRO A 1131 -47.90 -5.05 -25.71
CA PRO A 1131 -48.73 -5.48 -26.85
C PRO A 1131 -48.46 -6.95 -27.19
N MET A 1132 -49.53 -7.72 -27.43
CA MET A 1132 -49.41 -9.13 -27.83
C MET A 1132 -49.15 -9.33 -29.33
N LYS A 1133 -49.28 -8.28 -30.17
CA LYS A 1133 -49.10 -8.32 -31.63
C LYS A 1133 -48.18 -7.23 -32.14
#